data_AF-A0A6L8RYU6-F1
#
_entry.id   AF-A0A6L8RYU6-F1
#
_cell.length_a   1.000
_cell.length_b   1.000
_cell.length_c   1.000
_cell.angle_alpha   90.00
_cell.angle_beta   90.00
_cell.angle_gamma   90.00
#
_symmetry.space_group_name_H-M   'P 1'
#
loop_
_entity.id
_entity.type
_entity.pdbx_description
1 polymer ?
#
loop_
_entity_poly.entity_id
_entity_poly.type
_entity_poly.pdbx_seq_one_letter_code
_entity_poly.pdbx_strand_id
1 'polypeptide(L)'
;MAVTKDQVAKDGTYTKTAHVTRTEDDDEDEWNEYDVRVALTVKDGKFSDIVVTPENGYESGNDSYFNKAYSKSKGIKSKLAGQSATEDTINSWDTVSTATRSSDAIKKAALEAIQSAPEASTAATVDTAALEASITKAKALKESDYTAETWNTLKTALASAETALAEKKSQDTVDAAKKNLDSAIDNLKAAVKEEYKYVYAGLSWAEYWAAEGVQAAGDSSSSGEADKKGELDKGAFDVVTRATVNHGLHRGSYQCAATIEAENGKSYEVSYWTASDKAVLTNGKTITFNRGAITEEDGTTTKMVKYDVTGLKYVPVKVASEDYEAFCKAYKVVENGGELAGGFAENKLQSYSGLKAEVTADTNGLKTATRNADGTFSFSAKEAGTGSGIEGQELKTAPSAEEAGLTVKEANGSYGEFLRVDLTGNYGDLGANMQSVKWTYYGDDSTYTNAKATYGTKFAADNWMHKAQGIQLGLTKSLRCTLPEGTDGTGYWTMTISALGYKDVTYNFQATDANIVKDVDEEISTTNLEAAIKKAEGLTESDYTAESWAAMQTELQEAKEELAAKHSQAAVDEATSHLNAAIDALVKAEKKETYVLMNIPYAAFYKSETTNNDVDVDVFTSATKNKTRTTGLAGGSYHENADGSQIDGITFAVKVDTSVDLTKYKEVKDTDKVDITVTNRGQTSTTTLEGKDTLFENETYAYYPLTEAPANYKEVSMDKDGKLVFSEVKGKKAEALTGVTAELLTQSSYGDYQLNLDGLPEDKIASSNVNAVVVKTTDGTAYGMRHLENIWRGNELAWSTGYTESVHGCPTSSAHYASMMGKTIDSIEYYTTNGLYTIDVNDLYVPVKFAKTEDAVKVADADISAGKTAIELNLRDDFDPKYTVEGLNVKVEGNVLTFKADSSINPGKYTLTVKDKNGKYADLKTTFILSTTDMPAIYDADNKKLTVAENSNEEAFNTYIGNITSVNVNGTDYAASGRGSVKIIDKDGTLVTDAAPFKDAVAETEFQITVTSTGYTTPLTFTYKVPGETPAPFEVDTTKLAAAIEKAEGLNESDYTKDSWKALQSELTKAKSALAAKESQDTVDKAADSLNKAIDALEAATPDEPTKEVSTDALEKAIKAAGALKESDYTADSWKALQLALAEADTALKEKKDQDTVDKATEKLNKAISALVKKDAGQKVNGTNGTTGTSGKSGKTGSTLNTKSGKAAKTGDPSSMFAWLGLAVTSLGAGIGGFSLKRKKREDEE
;
A
#
# COMPACT_ATOMS: atom_id res chain seq x y z
N MET A 1 -46.50 98.61 -33.77
CA MET A 1 -47.23 99.80 -34.25
C MET A 1 -48.44 100.00 -33.35
N ALA A 2 -48.94 101.23 -33.24
CA ALA A 2 -50.24 101.50 -32.60
C ALA A 2 -51.34 100.75 -33.35
N VAL A 3 -52.30 100.17 -32.61
CA VAL A 3 -53.44 99.42 -33.16
C VAL A 3 -54.30 100.35 -34.01
N THR A 4 -54.60 99.95 -35.24
CA THR A 4 -55.57 100.63 -36.11
C THR A 4 -56.61 99.64 -36.64
N LYS A 5 -57.87 100.07 -36.76
CA LYS A 5 -59.01 99.28 -37.30
C LYS A 5 -59.24 97.94 -36.58
N ASP A 6 -59.04 96.82 -37.26
CA ASP A 6 -59.32 95.44 -36.84
C ASP A 6 -58.15 94.78 -36.10
N GLN A 7 -57.01 95.45 -36.00
CA GLN A 7 -55.84 94.96 -35.26
C GLN A 7 -56.18 94.79 -33.78
N VAL A 8 -55.68 93.71 -33.18
CA VAL A 8 -55.95 93.39 -31.78
C VAL A 8 -54.89 94.01 -30.89
N ALA A 9 -55.31 94.78 -29.89
CA ALA A 9 -54.42 95.35 -28.89
C ALA A 9 -53.74 94.27 -28.06
N LYS A 10 -52.46 94.50 -27.75
CA LYS A 10 -51.69 93.71 -26.79
C LYS A 10 -52.31 93.83 -25.40
N ASP A 11 -52.12 92.79 -24.60
CA ASP A 11 -52.55 92.78 -23.21
C ASP A 11 -51.93 93.94 -22.41
N GLY A 12 -52.77 94.65 -21.67
CA GLY A 12 -52.41 95.88 -20.96
C GLY A 12 -53.64 96.71 -20.58
N THR A 13 -53.44 97.79 -19.83
CA THR A 13 -54.52 98.77 -19.55
C THR A 13 -54.16 100.12 -20.16
N TYR A 14 -55.04 100.65 -21.01
CA TYR A 14 -54.83 101.89 -21.77
C TYR A 14 -55.84 102.93 -21.34
N THR A 15 -55.41 104.15 -20.99
CA THR A 15 -56.30 105.15 -20.41
C THR A 15 -56.24 106.51 -21.10
N LYS A 16 -57.38 107.17 -21.28
CA LYS A 16 -57.49 108.54 -21.80
C LYS A 16 -58.63 109.31 -21.13
N THR A 17 -58.49 110.63 -21.04
CA THR A 17 -59.53 111.54 -20.52
C THR A 17 -60.06 112.42 -21.66
N ALA A 18 -61.38 112.64 -21.70
CA ALA A 18 -62.04 113.59 -22.59
C ALA A 18 -63.06 114.44 -21.83
N HIS A 19 -63.29 115.67 -22.29
CA HIS A 19 -64.26 116.59 -21.69
C HIS A 19 -65.65 116.42 -22.33
N VAL A 20 -66.69 116.39 -21.50
CA VAL A 20 -68.09 116.39 -21.89
C VAL A 20 -68.56 117.84 -21.97
N THR A 21 -68.70 118.35 -23.19
CA THR A 21 -69.08 119.74 -23.47
C THR A 21 -70.57 119.84 -23.82
N ARG A 22 -71.23 120.90 -23.36
CA ARG A 22 -72.58 121.30 -23.78
C ARG A 22 -72.51 121.94 -25.18
N THR A 23 -73.68 122.06 -25.79
CA THR A 23 -73.90 122.82 -27.01
C THR A 23 -75.08 123.78 -26.81
N GLU A 24 -75.27 124.71 -27.74
CA GLU A 24 -76.33 125.73 -27.66
C GLU A 24 -77.76 125.14 -27.56
N ASP A 25 -77.95 123.87 -27.93
CA ASP A 25 -79.24 123.15 -27.85
C ASP A 25 -79.47 122.44 -26.49
N ASP A 26 -78.49 122.43 -25.58
CA ASP A 26 -78.59 121.74 -24.29
C ASP A 26 -79.09 122.69 -23.18
N ASP A 27 -80.05 122.25 -22.35
CA ASP A 27 -80.65 123.07 -21.28
C ASP A 27 -79.65 123.31 -20.13
N GLU A 28 -79.38 124.58 -19.80
CA GLU A 28 -78.30 124.98 -18.88
C GLU A 28 -78.53 124.53 -17.42
N ASP A 29 -79.77 124.19 -17.06
CA ASP A 29 -80.17 123.87 -15.68
C ASP A 29 -80.23 122.35 -15.36
N GLU A 30 -79.98 121.44 -16.32
CA GLU A 30 -80.12 119.99 -16.09
C GLU A 30 -78.84 119.21 -15.71
N TRP A 31 -77.66 119.58 -16.25
CA TRP A 31 -76.40 118.82 -16.02
C TRP A 31 -75.14 119.63 -16.36
N ASN A 32 -74.11 119.68 -15.51
CA ASN A 32 -72.87 120.46 -15.79
C ASN A 32 -71.86 119.75 -16.72
N GLU A 33 -71.02 120.50 -17.44
CA GLU A 33 -69.89 119.94 -18.20
C GLU A 33 -68.88 119.27 -17.27
N TYR A 34 -68.27 118.16 -17.72
CA TYR A 34 -67.37 117.38 -16.87
C TYR A 34 -66.38 116.52 -17.65
N ASP A 35 -65.25 116.18 -17.04
CA ASP A 35 -64.28 115.25 -17.62
C ASP A 35 -64.68 113.78 -17.39
N VAL A 36 -64.38 112.91 -18.36
CA VAL A 36 -64.49 111.46 -18.25
C VAL A 36 -63.18 110.79 -18.61
N ARG A 37 -62.64 110.00 -17.68
CA ARG A 37 -61.47 109.15 -17.92
C ARG A 37 -61.89 107.72 -18.21
N VAL A 38 -61.50 107.21 -19.36
CA VAL A 38 -61.73 105.82 -19.78
C VAL A 38 -60.44 105.02 -19.62
N ALA A 39 -60.55 103.84 -19.01
CA ALA A 39 -59.50 102.83 -18.91
C ALA A 39 -59.99 101.52 -19.54
N LEU A 40 -59.29 101.06 -20.57
CA LEU A 40 -59.56 99.83 -21.31
C LEU A 40 -58.52 98.78 -20.93
N THR A 41 -58.93 97.71 -20.25
CA THR A 41 -58.04 96.60 -19.90
C THR A 41 -58.20 95.47 -20.90
N VAL A 42 -57.13 95.22 -21.65
CA VAL A 42 -57.01 94.16 -22.65
C VAL A 42 -56.32 92.96 -22.04
N LYS A 43 -56.95 91.79 -22.18
CA LYS A 43 -56.36 90.49 -21.82
C LYS A 43 -56.79 89.45 -22.84
N ASP A 44 -55.85 88.62 -23.28
CA ASP A 44 -56.03 87.61 -24.32
C ASP A 44 -56.69 88.21 -25.60
N GLY A 45 -56.32 89.45 -25.94
CA GLY A 45 -56.83 90.16 -27.11
C GLY A 45 -58.29 90.66 -27.01
N LYS A 46 -58.88 90.67 -25.81
CA LYS A 46 -60.27 91.11 -25.56
C LYS A 46 -60.35 92.19 -24.48
N PHE A 47 -61.38 93.04 -24.53
CA PHE A 47 -61.67 94.00 -23.46
C PHE A 47 -62.14 93.27 -22.20
N SER A 48 -61.20 92.83 -21.36
CA SER A 48 -61.49 92.15 -20.11
C SER A 48 -62.20 93.05 -19.09
N ASP A 49 -61.92 94.35 -19.11
CA ASP A 49 -62.67 95.34 -18.35
C ASP A 49 -62.65 96.72 -19.04
N ILE A 50 -63.71 97.49 -18.80
CA ILE A 50 -63.84 98.88 -19.22
C ILE A 50 -64.29 99.69 -18.00
N VAL A 51 -63.44 100.61 -17.57
CA VAL A 51 -63.71 101.50 -16.45
C VAL A 51 -63.81 102.92 -16.97
N VAL A 52 -64.94 103.57 -16.70
CA VAL A 52 -65.10 105.00 -16.96
C VAL A 52 -65.28 105.67 -15.62
N THR A 53 -64.48 106.71 -15.37
CA THR A 53 -64.48 107.47 -14.12
C THR A 53 -64.81 108.93 -14.47
N PRO A 54 -65.87 109.51 -13.90
CA PRO A 54 -66.10 110.94 -14.03
C PRO A 54 -65.07 111.70 -13.17
N GLU A 55 -64.58 112.82 -13.69
CA GLU A 55 -63.57 113.65 -13.07
C GLU A 55 -64.09 115.10 -12.92
N ASN A 56 -63.24 116.11 -13.12
CA ASN A 56 -63.54 117.51 -12.81
C ASN A 56 -64.86 117.98 -13.44
N GLY A 57 -65.70 118.67 -12.65
CA GLY A 57 -66.99 119.22 -13.10
C GLY A 57 -68.20 118.31 -12.91
N TYR A 58 -67.99 117.04 -12.52
CA TYR A 58 -69.08 116.09 -12.33
C TYR A 58 -69.88 116.33 -11.05
N GLU A 59 -71.21 116.34 -11.17
CA GLU A 59 -72.15 116.49 -10.06
C GLU A 59 -73.34 115.53 -10.19
N SER A 60 -74.21 115.51 -9.17
CA SER A 60 -75.34 114.56 -9.12
C SER A 60 -76.33 114.70 -10.28
N GLY A 61 -76.44 115.88 -10.92
CA GLY A 61 -77.23 116.07 -12.13
C GLY A 61 -76.74 115.20 -13.31
N ASN A 62 -75.44 114.89 -13.36
CA ASN A 62 -74.84 114.09 -14.42
C ASN A 62 -75.08 112.57 -14.26
N ASP A 63 -75.48 112.10 -13.08
CA ASP A 63 -75.53 110.67 -12.74
C ASP A 63 -76.37 109.85 -13.71
N SER A 64 -77.53 110.37 -14.11
CA SER A 64 -78.41 109.68 -15.05
C SER A 64 -77.75 109.53 -16.42
N TYR A 65 -77.13 110.59 -16.92
CA TYR A 65 -76.49 110.65 -18.24
C TYR A 65 -75.22 109.78 -18.28
N PHE A 66 -74.36 109.91 -17.28
CA PHE A 66 -73.15 109.12 -17.16
C PHE A 66 -73.43 107.62 -17.04
N ASN A 67 -74.33 107.22 -16.14
CA ASN A 67 -74.63 105.80 -15.95
C ASN A 67 -75.27 105.17 -17.19
N LYS A 68 -76.11 105.91 -17.93
CA LYS A 68 -76.67 105.47 -19.22
C LYS A 68 -75.57 105.21 -20.26
N ALA A 69 -74.58 106.09 -20.34
CA ALA A 69 -73.47 106.00 -21.29
C ALA A 69 -72.41 104.96 -20.87
N TYR A 70 -72.25 104.70 -19.57
CA TYR A 70 -71.20 103.80 -19.06
C TYR A 70 -71.69 102.35 -18.81
N SER A 71 -72.61 102.15 -17.86
CA SER A 71 -72.82 100.84 -17.20
C SER A 71 -74.23 100.27 -17.31
N LYS A 72 -75.20 101.05 -17.81
CA LYS A 72 -76.54 100.55 -18.14
C LYS A 72 -76.51 99.73 -19.44
N SER A 73 -77.63 99.09 -19.80
CA SER A 73 -77.73 98.12 -20.90
C SER A 73 -77.26 98.59 -22.28
N LYS A 74 -77.20 99.90 -22.54
CA LYS A 74 -76.68 100.51 -23.77
C LYS A 74 -75.29 101.17 -23.62
N GLY A 75 -74.75 101.24 -22.40
CA GLY A 75 -73.47 101.88 -22.12
C GLY A 75 -72.27 101.07 -22.59
N ILE A 76 -71.12 101.74 -22.74
CA ILE A 76 -69.92 101.17 -23.36
C ILE A 76 -69.43 99.89 -22.66
N LYS A 77 -69.47 99.84 -21.32
CA LYS A 77 -69.01 98.67 -20.55
C LYS A 77 -69.89 97.47 -20.83
N SER A 78 -71.21 97.65 -20.78
CA SER A 78 -72.17 96.56 -21.01
C SER A 78 -72.16 96.05 -22.45
N LYS A 79 -71.76 96.89 -23.43
CA LYS A 79 -71.73 96.51 -24.85
C LYS A 79 -70.41 95.90 -25.29
N LEU A 80 -69.29 96.38 -24.77
CA LEU A 80 -67.98 96.04 -25.31
C LEU A 80 -67.13 95.15 -24.40
N ALA A 81 -67.46 94.99 -23.11
CA ALA A 81 -66.73 94.05 -22.24
C ALA A 81 -66.82 92.62 -22.81
N GLY A 82 -65.67 91.96 -22.94
CA GLY A 82 -65.50 90.63 -23.52
C GLY A 82 -65.40 90.58 -25.05
N GLN A 83 -65.61 91.69 -25.76
CA GLN A 83 -65.40 91.78 -27.20
C GLN A 83 -63.90 91.92 -27.53
N SER A 84 -63.54 91.70 -28.80
CA SER A 84 -62.16 91.89 -29.27
C SER A 84 -61.66 93.31 -29.00
N ALA A 85 -60.44 93.45 -28.50
CA ALA A 85 -59.87 94.73 -28.14
C ALA A 85 -59.31 95.47 -29.37
N THR A 86 -60.20 95.91 -30.25
CA THR A 86 -59.87 96.57 -31.52
C THR A 86 -60.51 97.96 -31.60
N GLU A 87 -59.98 98.82 -32.46
CA GLU A 87 -60.56 100.13 -32.75
C GLU A 87 -61.96 100.00 -33.38
N ASP A 88 -62.13 99.06 -34.31
CA ASP A 88 -63.41 98.76 -34.96
C ASP A 88 -64.50 98.35 -33.96
N THR A 89 -64.13 97.61 -32.92
CA THR A 89 -65.05 97.20 -31.86
C THR A 89 -65.59 98.40 -31.10
N ILE A 90 -64.75 99.40 -30.78
CA ILE A 90 -65.19 100.64 -30.14
C ILE A 90 -66.03 101.48 -31.10
N ASN A 91 -65.63 101.58 -32.36
CA ASN A 91 -66.36 102.32 -33.39
C ASN A 91 -67.78 101.76 -33.60
N SER A 92 -67.98 100.45 -33.44
CA SER A 92 -69.28 99.79 -33.56
C SER A 92 -70.29 100.11 -32.45
N TRP A 93 -69.84 100.71 -31.33
CA TRP A 93 -70.74 101.11 -30.24
C TRP A 93 -71.47 102.42 -30.56
N ASP A 94 -72.79 102.36 -30.72
CA ASP A 94 -73.62 103.55 -30.94
C ASP A 94 -73.76 104.40 -29.66
N THR A 95 -73.72 105.72 -29.81
CA THR A 95 -73.89 106.65 -28.69
C THR A 95 -75.32 106.61 -28.17
N VAL A 96 -75.50 106.77 -26.85
CA VAL A 96 -76.80 106.60 -26.21
C VAL A 96 -77.60 107.89 -26.37
N SER A 97 -78.68 107.87 -27.16
CA SER A 97 -79.46 109.07 -27.54
C SER A 97 -80.03 109.93 -26.40
N THR A 98 -80.12 109.38 -25.18
CA THR A 98 -80.59 110.11 -23.98
C THR A 98 -79.44 110.48 -23.03
N ALA A 99 -78.20 110.36 -23.50
CA ALA A 99 -76.94 110.68 -22.83
C ALA A 99 -75.84 110.93 -23.88
N THR A 100 -76.19 111.66 -24.94
CA THR A 100 -75.37 111.78 -26.15
C THR A 100 -74.01 112.40 -25.84
N ARG A 101 -73.98 113.54 -25.12
CA ARG A 101 -72.74 114.24 -24.76
C ARG A 101 -71.76 113.35 -23.99
N SER A 102 -72.25 112.68 -22.94
CA SER A 102 -71.45 111.75 -22.14
C SER A 102 -70.97 110.56 -22.97
N SER A 103 -71.83 110.00 -23.84
CA SER A 103 -71.47 108.87 -24.70
C SER A 103 -70.41 109.24 -25.73
N ASP A 104 -70.50 110.44 -26.32
CA ASP A 104 -69.55 110.93 -27.32
C ASP A 104 -68.17 111.13 -26.71
N ALA A 105 -68.08 111.77 -25.54
CA ALA A 105 -66.81 111.98 -24.85
C ALA A 105 -66.18 110.64 -24.41
N ILE A 106 -66.99 109.71 -23.88
CA ILE A 106 -66.54 108.36 -23.52
C ILE A 106 -66.03 107.61 -24.75
N LYS A 107 -66.76 107.65 -25.88
CA LYS A 107 -66.36 106.98 -27.12
C LYS A 107 -65.04 107.55 -27.64
N LYS A 108 -64.88 108.87 -27.62
CA LYS A 108 -63.64 109.56 -28.03
C LYS A 108 -62.46 109.14 -27.15
N ALA A 109 -62.60 109.21 -25.82
CA ALA A 109 -61.54 108.77 -24.90
C ALA A 109 -61.20 107.28 -25.07
N ALA A 110 -62.21 106.42 -25.30
CA ALA A 110 -61.98 105.00 -25.53
C ALA A 110 -61.21 104.73 -26.84
N LEU A 111 -61.55 105.42 -27.93
CA LEU A 111 -60.83 105.31 -29.20
C LEU A 111 -59.37 105.77 -29.09
N GLU A 112 -59.14 106.93 -28.47
CA GLU A 112 -57.78 107.43 -28.25
C GLU A 112 -56.97 106.52 -27.31
N ALA A 113 -57.62 105.90 -26.32
CA ALA A 113 -56.99 104.93 -25.45
C ALA A 113 -56.56 103.67 -26.22
N ILE A 114 -57.44 103.07 -27.03
CA ILE A 114 -57.09 101.82 -27.76
C ILE A 114 -56.08 102.06 -28.88
N GLN A 115 -56.15 103.20 -29.57
CA GLN A 115 -55.17 103.59 -30.59
C GLN A 115 -53.77 103.81 -29.99
N SER A 116 -53.65 104.04 -28.68
CA SER A 116 -52.34 104.10 -28.01
C SER A 116 -51.73 102.71 -27.73
N ALA A 117 -52.52 101.64 -27.87
CA ALA A 117 -52.08 100.28 -27.58
C ALA A 117 -51.19 99.71 -28.70
N PRO A 118 -50.11 98.96 -28.39
CA PRO A 118 -49.38 98.17 -29.37
C PRO A 118 -50.19 96.96 -29.87
N GLU A 119 -50.00 96.53 -31.12
CA GLU A 119 -50.62 95.30 -31.68
C GLU A 119 -50.06 93.99 -31.07
N ALA A 120 -50.92 92.98 -30.88
CA ALA A 120 -50.57 91.65 -30.35
C ALA A 120 -49.96 90.72 -31.41
N SER A 121 -48.83 90.06 -31.10
CA SER A 121 -48.10 89.14 -32.00
C SER A 121 -48.54 87.68 -31.79
N THR A 122 -48.92 86.98 -32.87
CA THR A 122 -49.33 85.56 -32.85
C THR A 122 -48.12 84.61 -32.89
N ALA A 123 -48.03 83.68 -31.94
CA ALA A 123 -47.00 82.64 -31.88
C ALA A 123 -47.25 81.51 -32.90
N ALA A 124 -46.20 81.11 -33.62
CA ALA A 124 -46.20 80.00 -34.56
C ALA A 124 -46.03 78.64 -33.84
N THR A 125 -46.69 77.60 -34.36
CA THR A 125 -46.53 76.20 -33.92
C THR A 125 -45.20 75.62 -34.38
N VAL A 126 -44.40 75.06 -33.47
CA VAL A 126 -43.08 74.45 -33.72
C VAL A 126 -43.18 72.91 -33.66
N ASP A 127 -42.71 72.21 -34.70
CA ASP A 127 -42.64 70.74 -34.79
C ASP A 127 -41.38 70.21 -34.10
N THR A 128 -41.56 69.33 -33.11
CA THR A 128 -40.50 68.78 -32.28
C THR A 128 -40.25 67.28 -32.47
N ALA A 129 -41.05 66.60 -33.29
CA ALA A 129 -41.04 65.13 -33.37
C ALA A 129 -39.66 64.58 -33.77
N ALA A 130 -38.99 65.28 -34.68
CA ALA A 130 -37.68 64.87 -35.18
C ALA A 130 -36.56 65.07 -34.14
N LEU A 131 -36.65 66.10 -33.28
CA LEU A 131 -35.71 66.35 -32.19
C LEU A 131 -35.87 65.32 -31.06
N GLU A 132 -37.12 64.97 -30.71
CA GLU A 132 -37.45 63.94 -29.72
C GLU A 132 -36.87 62.57 -30.10
N ALA A 133 -36.90 62.22 -31.39
CA ALA A 133 -36.30 60.99 -31.90
C ALA A 133 -34.77 60.97 -31.74
N SER A 134 -34.09 62.08 -32.08
CA SER A 134 -32.63 62.20 -31.89
C SER A 134 -32.22 62.16 -30.42
N ILE A 135 -32.98 62.77 -29.51
CA ILE A 135 -32.78 62.69 -28.05
C ILE A 135 -32.91 61.25 -27.57
N THR A 136 -33.92 60.53 -28.06
CA THR A 136 -34.12 59.11 -27.72
C THR A 136 -32.93 58.27 -28.19
N LYS A 137 -32.44 58.51 -29.43
CA LYS A 137 -31.25 57.83 -29.96
C LYS A 137 -30.00 58.11 -29.11
N ALA A 138 -29.76 59.36 -28.74
CA ALA A 138 -28.62 59.73 -27.90
C ALA A 138 -28.67 59.09 -26.50
N LYS A 139 -29.85 59.05 -25.86
CA LYS A 139 -30.03 58.44 -24.52
C LYS A 139 -29.86 56.92 -24.49
N ALA A 140 -30.01 56.25 -25.64
CA ALA A 140 -29.83 54.81 -25.74
C ALA A 140 -28.33 54.40 -25.85
N LEU A 141 -27.44 55.34 -26.10
CA LEU A 141 -25.99 55.10 -26.20
C LEU A 141 -25.37 54.97 -24.80
N LYS A 142 -24.26 54.23 -24.69
CA LYS A 142 -23.55 54.00 -23.42
C LYS A 142 -22.19 54.68 -23.42
N GLU A 143 -21.87 55.36 -22.33
CA GLU A 143 -20.61 56.10 -22.16
C GLU A 143 -19.36 55.24 -22.37
N SER A 144 -19.40 53.98 -21.92
CA SER A 144 -18.30 53.02 -22.03
C SER A 144 -17.90 52.66 -23.47
N ASP A 145 -18.78 52.88 -24.43
CA ASP A 145 -18.58 52.41 -25.81
C ASP A 145 -17.82 53.44 -26.67
N TYR A 146 -17.57 54.65 -26.13
CA TYR A 146 -17.04 55.80 -26.88
C TYR A 146 -15.93 56.53 -26.10
N THR A 147 -15.08 57.29 -26.80
CA THR A 147 -14.00 58.06 -26.15
C THR A 147 -14.58 59.19 -25.30
N ALA A 148 -13.96 59.46 -24.14
CA ALA A 148 -14.42 60.48 -23.19
C ALA A 148 -14.61 61.88 -23.83
N GLU A 149 -13.73 62.26 -24.77
CA GLU A 149 -13.81 63.53 -25.50
C GLU A 149 -15.07 63.64 -26.37
N THR A 150 -15.37 62.60 -27.16
CA THR A 150 -16.55 62.60 -28.04
C THR A 150 -17.85 62.38 -27.26
N TRP A 151 -17.78 61.63 -26.16
CA TRP A 151 -18.91 61.46 -25.25
C TRP A 151 -19.31 62.75 -24.52
N ASN A 152 -18.34 63.53 -24.01
CA ASN A 152 -18.62 64.83 -23.41
C ASN A 152 -19.27 65.81 -24.40
N THR A 153 -18.88 65.72 -25.68
CA THR A 153 -19.49 66.50 -26.76
C THR A 153 -20.96 66.09 -26.97
N LEU A 154 -21.26 64.78 -27.00
CA LEU A 154 -22.63 64.26 -27.05
C LEU A 154 -23.46 64.72 -25.84
N LYS A 155 -22.92 64.60 -24.62
CA LYS A 155 -23.61 64.99 -23.38
C LYS A 155 -24.02 66.47 -23.41
N THR A 156 -23.14 67.34 -23.89
CA THR A 156 -23.39 68.77 -24.04
C THR A 156 -24.46 69.06 -25.10
N ALA A 157 -24.37 68.38 -26.25
CA ALA A 157 -25.36 68.51 -27.33
C ALA A 157 -26.75 67.99 -26.91
N LEU A 158 -26.81 66.90 -26.14
CA LEU A 158 -28.04 66.33 -25.60
C LEU A 158 -28.73 67.28 -24.62
N ALA A 159 -27.99 67.86 -23.66
CA ALA A 159 -28.55 68.85 -22.74
C ALA A 159 -29.09 70.09 -23.47
N SER A 160 -28.38 70.53 -24.52
CA SER A 160 -28.82 71.64 -25.37
C SER A 160 -30.09 71.29 -26.16
N ALA A 161 -30.17 70.06 -26.67
CA ALA A 161 -31.34 69.53 -27.39
C ALA A 161 -32.57 69.40 -26.49
N GLU A 162 -32.41 68.88 -25.26
CA GLU A 162 -33.50 68.80 -24.27
C GLU A 162 -34.01 70.18 -23.87
N THR A 163 -33.11 71.16 -23.73
CA THR A 163 -33.48 72.55 -23.46
C THR A 163 -34.29 73.14 -24.61
N ALA A 164 -33.82 72.98 -25.87
CA ALA A 164 -34.52 73.46 -27.05
C ALA A 164 -35.92 72.80 -27.21
N LEU A 165 -36.03 71.52 -26.88
CA LEU A 165 -37.29 70.78 -26.86
C LEU A 165 -38.29 71.32 -25.82
N ALA A 166 -37.79 71.71 -24.64
CA ALA A 166 -38.62 72.27 -23.58
C ALA A 166 -39.10 73.69 -23.90
N GLU A 167 -38.22 74.53 -24.48
CA GLU A 167 -38.49 75.94 -24.70
C GLU A 167 -39.30 76.23 -25.98
N LYS A 168 -39.16 75.42 -27.04
CA LYS A 168 -39.92 75.53 -28.31
C LYS A 168 -39.97 76.94 -28.91
N LYS A 169 -38.87 77.70 -28.78
CA LYS A 169 -38.79 79.13 -29.12
C LYS A 169 -39.08 79.42 -30.60
N SER A 170 -38.57 78.60 -31.52
CA SER A 170 -38.86 78.64 -32.96
C SER A 170 -38.48 77.33 -33.65
N GLN A 171 -38.97 77.10 -34.87
CA GLN A 171 -38.59 75.93 -35.66
C GLN A 171 -37.08 75.87 -35.91
N ASP A 172 -36.46 77.00 -36.25
CA ASP A 172 -35.01 77.08 -36.49
C ASP A 172 -34.19 76.64 -35.26
N THR A 173 -34.65 76.96 -34.05
CA THR A 173 -33.96 76.54 -32.82
C THR A 173 -34.07 75.05 -32.57
N VAL A 174 -35.21 74.45 -32.88
CA VAL A 174 -35.45 73.00 -32.75
C VAL A 174 -34.66 72.24 -33.81
N ASP A 175 -34.65 72.71 -35.06
CA ASP A 175 -33.91 72.11 -36.17
C ASP A 175 -32.39 72.23 -35.96
N ALA A 176 -31.90 73.37 -35.47
CA ALA A 176 -30.49 73.56 -35.13
C ALA A 176 -30.05 72.65 -33.98
N ALA A 177 -30.87 72.55 -32.93
CA ALA A 177 -30.59 71.66 -31.81
C ALA A 177 -30.56 70.18 -32.23
N LYS A 178 -31.48 69.77 -33.11
CA LYS A 178 -31.50 68.42 -33.70
C LYS A 178 -30.23 68.17 -34.49
N LYS A 179 -29.88 69.08 -35.41
CA LYS A 179 -28.68 68.94 -36.25
C LYS A 179 -27.41 68.85 -35.42
N ASN A 180 -27.29 69.65 -34.36
CA ASN A 180 -26.14 69.62 -33.46
C ASN A 180 -26.08 68.29 -32.69
N LEU A 181 -27.20 67.79 -32.19
CA LEU A 181 -27.27 66.50 -31.52
C LEU A 181 -26.92 65.35 -32.47
N ASP A 182 -27.50 65.32 -33.67
CA ASP A 182 -27.18 64.30 -34.68
C ASP A 182 -25.69 64.34 -35.06
N SER A 183 -25.13 65.55 -35.24
CA SER A 183 -23.70 65.69 -35.53
C SER A 183 -22.83 65.19 -34.38
N ALA A 184 -23.25 65.38 -33.13
CA ALA A 184 -22.53 64.86 -31.97
C ALA A 184 -22.63 63.32 -31.90
N ILE A 185 -23.79 62.74 -32.23
CA ILE A 185 -23.98 61.28 -32.35
C ILE A 185 -23.09 60.72 -33.48
N ASP A 186 -23.09 61.33 -34.65
CA ASP A 186 -22.36 60.84 -35.83
C ASP A 186 -20.83 60.96 -35.67
N ASN A 187 -20.37 61.91 -34.85
CA ASN A 187 -18.94 62.11 -34.55
C ASN A 187 -18.45 61.35 -33.30
N LEU A 188 -19.28 60.50 -32.71
CA LEU A 188 -18.83 59.60 -31.65
C LEU A 188 -17.73 58.67 -32.18
N LYS A 189 -16.58 58.68 -31.51
CA LYS A 189 -15.49 57.75 -31.80
C LYS A 189 -15.60 56.60 -30.82
N ALA A 190 -15.67 55.38 -31.34
CA ALA A 190 -15.65 54.17 -30.52
C ALA A 190 -14.42 54.20 -29.60
N ALA A 191 -14.62 53.86 -28.33
CA ALA A 191 -13.50 53.62 -27.43
C ALA A 191 -12.69 52.45 -28.00
N VAL A 192 -11.37 52.62 -28.12
CA VAL A 192 -10.49 51.47 -28.33
C VAL A 192 -10.66 50.62 -27.07
N LYS A 193 -11.26 49.43 -27.20
CA LYS A 193 -11.18 48.43 -26.15
C LYS A 193 -9.72 48.02 -26.10
N GLU A 194 -8.96 48.61 -25.19
CA GLU A 194 -7.63 48.11 -24.87
C GLU A 194 -7.79 46.67 -24.44
N GLU A 195 -7.31 45.75 -25.28
CA GLU A 195 -7.27 44.35 -24.95
C GLU A 195 -6.13 44.21 -23.93
N TYR A 196 -6.45 43.90 -22.67
CA TYR A 196 -5.44 43.67 -21.64
C TYR A 196 -5.05 42.19 -21.59
N LYS A 197 -3.78 41.92 -21.29
CA LYS A 197 -3.33 40.63 -20.77
C LYS A 197 -3.32 40.69 -19.25
N TYR A 198 -3.82 39.62 -18.63
CA TYR A 198 -3.93 39.47 -17.19
C TYR A 198 -2.96 38.38 -16.76
N VAL A 199 -2.05 38.72 -15.85
CA VAL A 199 -0.97 37.84 -15.42
C VAL A 199 -0.59 38.12 -13.97
N TYR A 200 0.14 37.22 -13.34
CA TYR A 200 0.91 37.58 -12.15
C TYR A 200 2.29 38.08 -12.58
N ALA A 201 2.79 39.13 -11.91
CA ALA A 201 4.14 39.64 -12.09
C ALA A 201 4.86 39.77 -10.75
N GLY A 202 6.17 39.49 -10.75
CA GLY A 202 7.03 39.77 -9.62
C GLY A 202 7.43 41.24 -9.59
N LEU A 203 7.10 41.97 -8.53
CA LEU A 203 7.41 43.41 -8.39
C LEU A 203 8.37 43.64 -7.23
N SER A 204 9.27 44.61 -7.35
CA SER A 204 10.09 45.06 -6.22
C SER A 204 9.24 45.73 -5.13
N TRP A 205 9.79 45.85 -3.92
CA TRP A 205 9.11 46.56 -2.82
C TRP A 205 8.72 47.99 -3.20
N ALA A 206 9.63 48.75 -3.81
CA ALA A 206 9.37 50.13 -4.22
C ALA A 206 8.25 50.21 -5.28
N GLU A 207 8.29 49.35 -6.31
CA GLU A 207 7.26 49.32 -7.36
C GLU A 207 5.88 48.95 -6.81
N TYR A 208 5.81 47.97 -5.91
CA TYR A 208 4.55 47.54 -5.30
C TYR A 208 3.91 48.68 -4.50
N TRP A 209 4.70 49.35 -3.64
CA TRP A 209 4.23 50.38 -2.72
C TRP A 209 4.06 51.77 -3.35
N ALA A 210 4.61 52.02 -4.54
CA ALA A 210 4.64 53.34 -5.21
C ALA A 210 3.29 54.07 -5.29
N ALA A 211 2.19 53.33 -5.47
CA ALA A 211 0.85 53.90 -5.59
C ALA A 211 -0.10 53.53 -4.44
N GLU A 212 0.39 52.89 -3.37
CA GLU A 212 -0.44 52.38 -2.27
C GLU A 212 -0.74 53.41 -1.17
N GLY A 213 -0.25 54.65 -1.33
CA GLY A 213 -0.50 55.75 -0.39
C GLY A 213 0.23 55.59 0.95
N VAL A 214 1.39 54.94 0.95
CA VAL A 214 2.25 54.75 2.12
C VAL A 214 3.35 55.82 2.18
N GLN A 215 3.94 56.05 3.35
CA GLN A 215 5.14 56.88 3.48
C GLN A 215 6.29 56.26 2.67
N ALA A 216 7.12 57.12 2.06
CA ALA A 216 8.23 56.73 1.20
C ALA A 216 7.80 55.86 0.00
N ALA A 217 6.54 55.98 -0.45
CA ALA A 217 6.03 55.23 -1.60
C ALA A 217 6.95 55.39 -2.82
N GLY A 218 7.42 54.26 -3.36
CA GLY A 218 8.30 54.22 -4.54
C GLY A 218 9.76 54.57 -4.25
N ASP A 219 10.12 54.95 -3.03
CA ASP A 219 11.51 55.24 -2.65
C ASP A 219 12.27 53.93 -2.38
N SER A 220 13.34 53.70 -3.14
CA SER A 220 14.21 52.53 -3.01
C SER A 220 15.57 52.88 -2.36
N SER A 221 15.63 53.95 -1.58
CA SER A 221 16.86 54.37 -0.88
C SER A 221 17.21 53.42 0.25
N SER A 222 18.45 52.94 0.28
CA SER A 222 18.97 52.12 1.37
C SER A 222 19.52 52.95 2.53
N SER A 223 19.73 52.33 3.69
CA SER A 223 20.38 52.95 4.85
C SER A 223 21.61 52.16 5.28
N GLY A 224 22.69 52.87 5.64
CA GLY A 224 23.87 52.28 6.27
C GLY A 224 23.73 52.10 7.79
N GLU A 225 22.61 52.54 8.37
CA GLU A 225 22.35 52.36 9.80
C GLU A 225 21.84 50.96 10.08
N ALA A 226 22.56 50.25 10.96
CA ALA A 226 22.09 49.00 11.51
C ALA A 226 20.98 49.23 12.56
N ASP A 227 20.07 48.27 12.67
CA ASP A 227 19.23 48.13 13.85
C ASP A 227 20.02 47.59 15.06
N LYS A 228 19.33 47.36 16.18
CA LYS A 228 19.95 46.84 17.41
C LYS A 228 20.52 45.42 17.23
N LYS A 229 20.11 44.70 16.17
CA LYS A 229 20.60 43.36 15.78
C LYS A 229 21.71 43.40 14.74
N GLY A 230 22.20 44.59 14.37
CA GLY A 230 23.25 44.73 13.37
C GLY A 230 22.73 44.65 11.92
N GLU A 231 21.41 44.65 11.70
CA GLU A 231 20.84 44.47 10.37
C GLU A 231 20.61 45.81 9.64
N LEU A 232 21.04 45.89 8.39
CA LEU A 232 21.00 47.10 7.55
C LEU A 232 19.69 47.18 6.77
N ASP A 233 18.56 47.47 7.43
CA ASP A 233 17.25 47.61 6.76
C ASP A 233 16.42 48.81 7.24
N LYS A 234 17.09 49.83 7.78
CA LYS A 234 16.42 51.11 8.10
C LYS A 234 16.17 52.00 6.87
N GLY A 235 16.37 51.47 5.66
CA GLY A 235 16.09 52.12 4.38
C GLY A 235 14.58 52.28 4.13
N ALA A 236 14.25 52.70 2.91
CA ALA A 236 12.89 52.80 2.41
C ALA A 236 12.42 51.42 1.89
N PHE A 237 11.99 51.34 0.64
CA PHE A 237 11.58 50.10 -0.02
C PHE A 237 12.66 49.50 -0.94
N ASP A 238 13.91 49.57 -0.48
CA ASP A 238 15.06 48.88 -1.05
C ASP A 238 15.03 47.36 -0.81
N VAL A 239 15.93 46.63 -1.49
CA VAL A 239 16.09 45.18 -1.31
C VAL A 239 16.46 44.88 0.14
N VAL A 240 15.77 43.92 0.77
CA VAL A 240 16.16 43.45 2.09
C VAL A 240 17.37 42.54 1.91
N THR A 241 18.55 43.05 2.29
CA THR A 241 19.82 42.34 2.23
C THR A 241 20.23 41.87 3.62
N ARG A 242 20.49 40.57 3.80
CA ARG A 242 20.91 39.98 5.08
C ARG A 242 22.09 39.04 4.90
N ALA A 243 23.12 39.19 5.72
CA ALA A 243 24.26 38.27 5.80
C ALA A 243 24.10 37.24 6.95
N THR A 244 23.01 37.32 7.72
CA THR A 244 22.76 36.51 8.91
C THR A 244 22.03 35.21 8.55
N VAL A 245 22.32 34.14 9.28
CA VAL A 245 21.81 32.77 9.02
C VAL A 245 20.55 32.42 9.84
N ASN A 246 19.88 33.43 10.39
CA ASN A 246 18.82 33.31 11.38
C ASN A 246 17.53 32.72 10.76
N HIS A 247 16.76 31.95 11.54
CA HIS A 247 15.59 31.24 11.01
C HIS A 247 14.45 32.16 10.52
N GLY A 248 14.37 33.40 11.03
CA GLY A 248 13.33 34.37 10.63
C GLY A 248 13.43 34.84 9.18
N LEU A 249 14.59 34.71 8.54
CA LEU A 249 14.89 35.25 7.21
C LEU A 249 14.09 34.56 6.10
N HIS A 250 14.20 33.23 6.01
CA HIS A 250 13.51 32.43 5.00
C HIS A 250 12.03 32.23 5.33
N ARG A 251 11.68 32.22 6.63
CA ARG A 251 10.29 32.22 7.07
C ARG A 251 9.59 33.53 6.73
N GLY A 252 10.27 34.66 6.64
CA GLY A 252 9.67 35.91 6.16
C GLY A 252 9.51 35.95 4.64
N SER A 253 10.41 35.35 3.87
CA SER A 253 10.50 35.64 2.43
C SER A 253 9.74 34.68 1.50
N TYR A 254 8.96 33.72 2.00
CA TYR A 254 8.43 32.64 1.16
C TYR A 254 7.42 33.07 0.08
N GLN A 255 6.75 34.23 0.22
CA GLN A 255 5.93 34.85 -0.84
C GLN A 255 6.69 35.88 -1.69
N CYS A 256 7.97 36.08 -1.39
CA CYS A 256 8.80 37.16 -1.93
C CYS A 256 9.91 36.63 -2.84
N ALA A 257 10.19 37.32 -3.94
CA ALA A 257 11.30 36.96 -4.82
C ALA A 257 12.60 37.05 -4.02
N ALA A 258 13.22 35.88 -3.83
CA ALA A 258 14.36 35.73 -2.92
C ALA A 258 15.51 34.98 -3.60
N THR A 259 16.72 35.45 -3.33
CA THR A 259 17.95 34.89 -3.90
C THR A 259 18.99 34.69 -2.82
N ILE A 260 19.63 33.52 -2.81
CA ILE A 260 20.74 33.17 -1.90
C ILE A 260 22.04 33.20 -2.70
N GLU A 261 23.00 34.00 -2.28
CA GLU A 261 24.36 34.00 -2.82
C GLU A 261 25.27 33.18 -1.91
N ALA A 262 26.14 32.35 -2.49
CA ALA A 262 27.04 31.47 -1.74
C ALA A 262 28.53 31.75 -2.01
N GLU A 263 29.39 31.29 -1.09
CA GLU A 263 30.85 31.49 -1.12
C GLU A 263 31.51 30.88 -2.36
N ASN A 264 30.90 29.84 -2.93
CA ASN A 264 31.35 29.24 -4.20
C ASN A 264 30.98 30.07 -5.44
N GLY A 265 30.36 31.25 -5.25
CA GLY A 265 29.92 32.15 -6.32
C GLY A 265 28.60 31.73 -6.99
N LYS A 266 27.94 30.66 -6.54
CA LYS A 266 26.61 30.27 -7.04
C LYS A 266 25.53 31.16 -6.45
N SER A 267 24.47 31.35 -7.23
CA SER A 267 23.25 32.06 -6.84
C SER A 267 22.06 31.11 -6.95
N TYR A 268 21.23 31.06 -5.92
CA TYR A 268 20.08 30.17 -5.82
C TYR A 268 18.80 31.01 -5.71
N GLU A 269 18.00 31.01 -6.78
CA GLU A 269 16.69 31.67 -6.77
C GLU A 269 15.65 30.77 -6.09
N VAL A 270 15.11 31.23 -4.97
CA VAL A 270 14.21 30.44 -4.12
C VAL A 270 12.77 30.57 -4.60
N SER A 271 12.15 29.44 -4.91
CA SER A 271 10.73 29.34 -5.27
C SER A 271 9.85 29.22 -4.03
N TYR A 272 10.06 28.21 -3.18
CA TYR A 272 9.32 28.03 -1.92
C TYR A 272 10.04 27.05 -1.00
N TRP A 273 9.50 26.81 0.19
CA TRP A 273 10.11 25.93 1.19
C TRP A 273 9.18 24.76 1.53
N THR A 274 9.72 23.54 1.49
CA THR A 274 8.98 22.30 1.80
C THR A 274 9.20 21.81 3.22
N ALA A 275 10.25 22.31 3.88
CA ALA A 275 10.54 22.09 5.29
C ALA A 275 11.38 23.27 5.80
N SER A 276 11.67 23.28 7.11
CA SER A 276 12.47 24.33 7.75
C SER A 276 13.87 24.50 7.15
N ASP A 277 14.42 23.43 6.58
CA ASP A 277 15.76 23.38 6.01
C ASP A 277 15.75 23.00 4.52
N LYS A 278 14.60 22.93 3.85
CA LYS A 278 14.53 22.48 2.44
C LYS A 278 13.84 23.48 1.54
N ALA A 279 14.62 24.11 0.67
CA ALA A 279 14.14 25.05 -0.35
C ALA A 279 14.02 24.38 -1.71
N VAL A 280 12.96 24.72 -2.44
CA VAL A 280 12.77 24.43 -3.86
C VAL A 280 13.16 25.68 -4.64
N LEU A 281 14.01 25.52 -5.64
CA LEU A 281 14.48 26.61 -6.49
C LEU A 281 13.54 26.86 -7.67
N THR A 282 13.64 28.03 -8.30
CA THR A 282 12.81 28.37 -9.49
C THR A 282 13.04 27.45 -10.67
N ASN A 283 14.18 26.75 -10.73
CA ASN A 283 14.49 25.73 -11.73
C ASN A 283 13.99 24.30 -11.37
N GLY A 284 13.26 24.15 -10.26
CA GLY A 284 12.71 22.88 -9.79
C GLY A 284 13.65 22.01 -8.95
N LYS A 285 14.95 22.35 -8.86
CA LYS A 285 15.90 21.63 -8.00
C LYS A 285 15.67 21.94 -6.52
N THR A 286 16.15 21.07 -5.65
CA THR A 286 16.12 21.29 -4.20
C THR A 286 17.49 21.55 -3.62
N ILE A 287 17.54 22.36 -2.56
CA ILE A 287 18.72 22.52 -1.70
C ILE A 287 18.32 22.32 -0.26
N THR A 288 19.24 21.79 0.54
CA THR A 288 19.13 21.81 1.99
C THR A 288 19.85 23.06 2.50
N PHE A 289 19.17 23.90 3.26
CA PHE A 289 19.70 25.10 3.88
C PHE A 289 19.65 24.95 5.39
N ASN A 290 20.80 24.67 6.00
CA ASN A 290 20.92 24.56 7.46
C ASN A 290 21.83 25.66 7.98
N ARG A 291 21.22 26.72 8.55
CA ARG A 291 21.92 27.87 9.14
C ARG A 291 23.05 28.41 8.25
N GLY A 292 22.72 28.69 6.99
CA GLY A 292 23.66 29.21 6.00
C GLY A 292 24.50 28.16 5.30
N ALA A 293 24.57 26.92 5.78
CA ALA A 293 25.14 25.82 5.01
C ALA A 293 24.12 25.40 3.93
N ILE A 294 24.52 25.47 2.67
CA ILE A 294 23.74 25.10 1.51
C ILE A 294 24.30 23.78 0.98
N THR A 295 23.52 22.72 1.06
CA THR A 295 23.85 21.40 0.51
C THR A 295 23.01 21.14 -0.74
N GLU A 296 23.68 20.90 -1.85
CA GLU A 296 23.07 20.52 -3.13
C GLU A 296 22.73 19.02 -3.16
N GLU A 297 21.92 18.58 -4.13
CA GLU A 297 21.47 17.18 -4.26
C GLU A 297 22.62 16.17 -4.45
N ASP A 298 23.79 16.62 -4.92
CA ASP A 298 24.99 15.80 -5.05
C ASP A 298 25.79 15.65 -3.75
N GLY A 299 25.31 16.23 -2.65
CA GLY A 299 25.94 16.22 -1.33
C GLY A 299 27.01 17.29 -1.14
N THR A 300 27.30 18.11 -2.15
CA THR A 300 28.26 19.22 -2.01
C THR A 300 27.68 20.31 -1.12
N THR A 301 28.51 20.85 -0.23
CA THR A 301 28.08 21.88 0.73
C THR A 301 28.91 23.16 0.56
N THR A 302 28.23 24.30 0.53
CA THR A 302 28.81 25.65 0.52
C THR A 302 28.15 26.51 1.60
N LYS A 303 28.63 27.73 1.84
CA LYS A 303 28.04 28.66 2.80
C LYS A 303 27.40 29.84 2.10
N MET A 304 26.30 30.33 2.65
CA MET A 304 25.66 31.57 2.25
C MET A 304 26.57 32.76 2.57
N VAL A 305 26.65 33.68 1.61
CA VAL A 305 27.25 35.02 1.75
C VAL A 305 26.16 36.05 2.03
N LYS A 306 25.05 35.97 1.29
CA LYS A 306 23.95 36.92 1.37
C LYS A 306 22.62 36.31 1.00
N TYR A 307 21.56 36.86 1.56
CA TYR A 307 20.17 36.57 1.19
C TYR A 307 19.49 37.89 0.81
N ASP A 308 18.93 37.95 -0.39
CA ASP A 308 18.25 39.12 -0.91
C ASP A 308 16.76 38.85 -1.11
N VAL A 309 15.92 39.73 -0.56
CA VAL A 309 14.46 39.74 -0.78
C VAL A 309 14.08 41.02 -1.50
N THR A 310 13.76 40.89 -2.78
CA THR A 310 13.60 42.06 -3.67
C THR A 310 12.17 42.62 -3.70
N GLY A 311 11.18 41.76 -3.46
CA GLY A 311 9.76 42.15 -3.46
C GLY A 311 8.82 40.95 -3.59
N LEU A 312 7.59 41.16 -4.06
CA LEU A 312 6.55 40.13 -4.13
C LEU A 312 6.65 39.30 -5.41
N LYS A 313 6.43 37.98 -5.33
CA LYS A 313 6.45 37.09 -6.51
C LYS A 313 5.22 37.21 -7.39
N TYR A 314 4.05 37.37 -6.76
CA TYR A 314 2.75 37.20 -7.42
C TYR A 314 1.87 38.41 -7.16
N VAL A 315 2.07 39.48 -7.92
CA VAL A 315 1.16 40.63 -7.95
C VAL A 315 0.26 40.51 -9.17
N PRO A 316 -1.08 40.48 -9.03
CA PRO A 316 -1.96 40.38 -10.19
C PRO A 316 -1.92 41.70 -10.96
N VAL A 317 -1.64 41.62 -12.26
CA VAL A 317 -1.42 42.78 -13.13
C VAL A 317 -2.24 42.64 -14.42
N LYS A 318 -2.88 43.75 -14.83
CA LYS A 318 -3.36 43.95 -16.20
C LYS A 318 -2.39 44.87 -16.95
N VAL A 319 -1.97 44.46 -18.13
CA VAL A 319 -1.08 45.22 -19.02
C VAL A 319 -1.67 45.25 -20.42
N ALA A 320 -1.57 46.40 -21.10
CA ALA A 320 -2.07 46.52 -22.47
C ALA A 320 -1.41 45.46 -23.37
N SER A 321 -2.18 44.77 -24.22
CA SER A 321 -1.66 43.66 -25.04
C SER A 321 -0.50 44.07 -25.94
N GLU A 322 -0.45 45.33 -26.38
CA GLU A 322 0.65 45.86 -27.19
C GLU A 322 1.96 46.01 -26.42
N ASP A 323 1.90 46.20 -25.10
CA ASP A 323 3.07 46.33 -24.23
C ASP A 323 3.46 45.01 -23.54
N TYR A 324 2.65 43.96 -23.71
CA TYR A 324 2.83 42.67 -23.04
C TYR A 324 4.22 42.05 -23.27
N GLU A 325 4.72 42.06 -24.52
CA GLU A 325 6.06 41.54 -24.81
C GLU A 325 7.17 42.33 -24.15
N ALA A 326 7.01 43.65 -24.03
CA ALA A 326 7.98 44.50 -23.32
C ALA A 326 7.90 44.26 -21.81
N PHE A 327 6.69 44.05 -21.29
CA PHE A 327 6.44 43.73 -19.89
C PHE A 327 7.08 42.40 -19.48
N CYS A 328 6.88 41.33 -20.26
CA CYS A 328 7.50 40.01 -19.99
C CYS A 328 9.03 40.01 -20.11
N LYS A 329 9.63 41.00 -20.79
CA LYS A 329 11.09 41.20 -20.80
C LYS A 329 11.60 41.92 -19.56
N ALA A 330 10.77 42.78 -18.97
CA ALA A 330 11.12 43.56 -17.79
C ALA A 330 10.85 42.82 -16.48
N TYR A 331 9.81 41.96 -16.44
CA TYR A 331 9.33 41.30 -15.23
C TYR A 331 9.28 39.79 -15.36
N LYS A 332 9.45 39.09 -14.23
CA LYS A 332 9.11 37.66 -14.14
C LYS A 332 7.59 37.53 -14.11
N VAL A 333 7.02 36.93 -15.14
CA VAL A 333 5.57 36.82 -15.36
C VAL A 333 5.12 35.36 -15.25
N VAL A 334 3.98 35.13 -14.58
CA VAL A 334 3.24 33.87 -14.62
C VAL A 334 1.93 34.12 -15.34
N GLU A 335 1.82 33.54 -16.54
CA GLU A 335 0.59 33.58 -17.35
C GLU A 335 -0.52 32.73 -16.72
N ASN A 336 -1.78 32.99 -17.08
CA ASN A 336 -2.89 32.13 -16.66
C ASN A 336 -2.66 30.67 -17.12
N GLY A 337 -2.95 29.71 -16.22
CA GLY A 337 -2.58 28.29 -16.37
C GLY A 337 -1.13 27.97 -15.98
N GLY A 338 -0.30 28.99 -15.75
CA GLY A 338 1.03 28.86 -15.16
C GLY A 338 0.96 28.45 -13.68
N GLU A 339 2.02 27.80 -13.20
CA GLU A 339 2.05 27.30 -11.82
C GLU A 339 2.39 28.40 -10.81
N LEU A 340 1.64 28.43 -9.72
CA LEU A 340 1.89 29.22 -8.52
C LEU A 340 2.37 28.28 -7.42
N ALA A 341 3.51 28.62 -6.82
CA ALA A 341 4.08 27.88 -5.72
C ALA A 341 4.62 28.84 -4.66
N GLY A 342 4.40 28.52 -3.40
CA GLY A 342 4.71 29.43 -2.31
C GLY A 342 4.50 28.78 -0.95
N GLY A 343 4.51 29.61 0.08
CA GLY A 343 4.34 29.17 1.46
C GLY A 343 5.56 28.43 2.03
N PHE A 344 5.38 28.00 3.27
CA PHE A 344 6.42 27.41 4.10
C PHE A 344 5.76 26.35 4.99
N ALA A 345 6.22 25.10 4.92
CA ALA A 345 5.62 24.00 5.68
C ALA A 345 6.32 23.83 7.04
N GLU A 346 5.67 24.32 8.10
CA GLU A 346 6.08 24.10 9.50
C GLU A 346 4.91 24.42 10.46
N ASN A 347 4.58 23.48 11.34
CA ASN A 347 3.44 23.56 12.28
C ASN A 347 2.11 23.93 11.59
N LYS A 348 1.58 25.14 11.83
CA LYS A 348 0.30 25.62 11.25
C LYS A 348 0.47 26.21 9.84
N LEU A 349 1.69 26.54 9.42
CA LEU A 349 1.97 27.06 8.08
C LEU A 349 2.11 25.88 7.11
N GLN A 350 1.60 26.08 5.90
CA GLN A 350 1.65 25.08 4.84
C GLN A 350 2.28 25.70 3.60
N SER A 351 3.12 24.95 2.90
CA SER A 351 3.51 25.29 1.54
C SER A 351 2.48 24.78 0.54
N TYR A 352 2.46 25.40 -0.63
CA TYR A 352 1.60 25.00 -1.73
C TYR A 352 2.39 25.02 -3.04
N SER A 353 2.04 24.11 -3.93
CA SER A 353 2.56 24.01 -5.29
C SER A 353 1.46 23.45 -6.19
N GLY A 354 1.65 23.53 -7.51
CA GLY A 354 0.66 23.06 -8.47
C GLY A 354 -0.62 23.91 -8.60
N LEU A 355 -0.75 25.01 -7.85
CA LEU A 355 -1.85 25.96 -8.06
C LEU A 355 -1.69 26.63 -9.42
N LYS A 356 -2.81 26.98 -10.05
CA LYS A 356 -2.81 27.54 -11.41
C LYS A 356 -3.27 28.98 -11.39
N ALA A 357 -2.56 29.87 -12.07
CA ALA A 357 -2.93 31.27 -12.17
C ALA A 357 -4.21 31.47 -13.00
N GLU A 358 -5.13 32.30 -12.51
CA GLU A 358 -6.33 32.74 -13.22
C GLU A 358 -6.61 34.21 -12.89
N VAL A 359 -5.71 35.09 -13.32
CA VAL A 359 -5.88 36.54 -13.18
C VAL A 359 -6.90 37.02 -14.20
N THR A 360 -7.87 37.80 -13.74
CA THR A 360 -8.96 38.37 -14.53
C THR A 360 -9.18 39.83 -14.13
N ALA A 361 -10.12 40.51 -14.79
CA ALA A 361 -10.53 41.87 -14.42
C ALA A 361 -11.12 41.95 -13.00
N ASP A 362 -11.65 40.83 -12.48
CA ASP A 362 -12.29 40.77 -11.17
C ASP A 362 -11.31 40.32 -10.06
N THR A 363 -10.05 39.99 -10.38
CA THR A 363 -9.09 39.50 -9.39
C THR A 363 -8.82 40.55 -8.30
N ASN A 364 -8.96 40.17 -7.04
CA ASN A 364 -8.67 41.07 -5.92
C ASN A 364 -7.19 41.45 -5.90
N GLY A 365 -6.90 42.74 -5.74
CA GLY A 365 -5.55 43.28 -5.69
C GLY A 365 -4.95 43.63 -7.07
N LEU A 366 -5.75 43.58 -8.15
CA LEU A 366 -5.30 43.84 -9.52
C LEU A 366 -4.67 45.23 -9.66
N LYS A 367 -3.47 45.31 -10.24
CA LYS A 367 -2.80 46.56 -10.60
C LYS A 367 -2.76 46.75 -12.11
N THR A 368 -2.85 47.99 -12.57
CA THR A 368 -2.61 48.35 -13.97
C THR A 368 -1.13 48.64 -14.16
N ALA A 369 -0.48 47.94 -15.10
CA ALA A 369 0.88 48.27 -15.55
C ALA A 369 0.82 49.18 -16.77
N THR A 370 1.40 50.36 -16.64
CA THR A 370 1.46 51.38 -17.69
C THR A 370 2.90 51.57 -18.12
N ARG A 371 3.19 51.38 -19.41
CA ARG A 371 4.52 51.63 -19.95
C ARG A 371 4.78 53.12 -20.03
N ASN A 372 5.90 53.55 -19.45
CA ASN A 372 6.36 54.93 -19.46
C ASN A 372 7.13 55.22 -20.76
N ALA A 373 7.32 56.51 -21.07
CA ALA A 373 8.00 56.94 -22.30
C ALA A 373 9.47 56.49 -22.40
N ASP A 374 10.12 56.19 -21.28
CA ASP A 374 11.48 55.66 -21.20
C ASP A 374 11.56 54.12 -21.33
N GLY A 375 10.41 53.46 -21.49
CA GLY A 375 10.29 52.01 -21.62
C GLY A 375 10.18 51.26 -20.29
N THR A 376 10.25 51.94 -19.14
CA THR A 376 9.94 51.35 -17.83
C THR A 376 8.44 51.21 -17.62
N PHE A 377 8.00 50.57 -16.53
CA PHE A 377 6.59 50.45 -16.19
C PHE A 377 6.28 51.12 -14.85
N SER A 378 5.12 51.75 -14.77
CA SER A 378 4.51 52.24 -13.53
C SER A 378 3.27 51.41 -13.21
N PHE A 379 2.97 51.27 -11.91
CA PHE A 379 1.86 50.44 -11.43
C PHE A 379 0.84 51.27 -10.66
N SER A 380 -0.44 51.01 -10.89
CA SER A 380 -1.52 51.64 -10.12
C SER A 380 -1.57 51.14 -8.66
N ALA A 381 -2.38 51.82 -7.85
CA ALA A 381 -2.88 51.24 -6.61
C ALA A 381 -3.65 49.95 -6.93
N LYS A 382 -3.64 48.99 -6.02
CA LYS A 382 -4.39 47.76 -6.18
C LYS A 382 -5.90 48.01 -6.16
N GLU A 383 -6.64 47.34 -7.05
CA GLU A 383 -8.09 47.41 -7.16
C GLU A 383 -8.75 46.31 -6.31
N ALA A 384 -9.89 46.63 -5.68
CA ALA A 384 -10.69 45.63 -4.98
C ALA A 384 -11.45 44.76 -5.99
N GLY A 385 -11.44 43.45 -5.79
CA GLY A 385 -12.05 42.49 -6.71
C GLY A 385 -12.78 41.36 -5.98
N THR A 386 -13.50 40.53 -6.74
CA THR A 386 -14.25 39.36 -6.24
C THR A 386 -13.62 38.01 -6.59
N GLY A 387 -12.66 37.98 -7.52
CA GLY A 387 -11.94 36.77 -7.92
C GLY A 387 -10.65 36.55 -7.11
N SER A 388 -10.30 35.28 -6.89
CA SER A 388 -9.09 34.90 -6.14
C SER A 388 -7.78 35.11 -6.94
N GLY A 389 -7.86 35.03 -8.27
CA GLY A 389 -6.69 34.96 -9.13
C GLY A 389 -6.10 33.55 -9.27
N ILE A 390 -6.75 32.53 -8.70
CA ILE A 390 -6.30 31.13 -8.70
C ILE A 390 -7.41 30.26 -9.31
N GLU A 391 -7.05 29.43 -10.29
CA GLU A 391 -7.98 28.58 -11.03
C GLU A 391 -8.78 27.67 -10.10
N GLY A 392 -10.10 27.73 -10.21
CA GLY A 392 -11.02 26.90 -9.44
C GLY A 392 -11.09 27.22 -7.94
N GLN A 393 -10.53 28.34 -7.48
CA GLN A 393 -10.64 28.78 -6.09
C GLN A 393 -11.48 30.05 -5.95
N GLU A 394 -12.42 30.03 -5.01
CA GLU A 394 -13.14 31.24 -4.60
C GLU A 394 -12.24 32.18 -3.78
N LEU A 395 -12.55 33.48 -3.80
CA LEU A 395 -11.84 34.48 -3.00
C LEU A 395 -12.08 34.22 -1.50
N LYS A 396 -11.02 33.87 -0.78
CA LYS A 396 -11.09 33.53 0.65
C LYS A 396 -11.24 34.78 1.51
N THR A 397 -11.80 34.61 2.70
CA THR A 397 -11.81 35.64 3.76
C THR A 397 -10.87 35.24 4.89
N ALA A 398 -10.09 36.19 5.39
CA ALA A 398 -9.25 35.97 6.55
C ALA A 398 -10.09 35.74 7.83
N PRO A 399 -9.51 35.09 8.87
CA PRO A 399 -10.10 35.05 10.20
C PRO A 399 -10.37 36.45 10.77
N SER A 400 -11.30 36.56 11.71
CA SER A 400 -11.45 37.76 12.55
C SER A 400 -10.21 37.98 13.43
N ALA A 401 -10.06 39.17 14.01
CA ALA A 401 -8.93 39.47 14.90
C ALA A 401 -8.84 38.51 16.11
N GLU A 402 -9.99 38.12 16.66
CA GLU A 402 -10.08 37.17 17.77
C GLU A 402 -9.68 35.75 17.34
N GLU A 403 -10.19 35.28 16.20
CA GLU A 403 -9.81 33.97 15.64
C GLU A 403 -8.34 33.91 15.24
N ALA A 404 -7.79 35.01 14.72
CA ALA A 404 -6.38 35.15 14.42
C ALA A 404 -5.51 35.23 15.70
N GLY A 405 -6.12 35.43 16.87
CA GLY A 405 -5.40 35.60 18.14
C GLY A 405 -4.54 36.86 18.17
N LEU A 406 -5.08 37.97 17.67
CA LEU A 406 -4.38 39.25 17.58
C LEU A 406 -4.01 39.77 18.97
N THR A 407 -2.73 40.05 19.17
CA THR A 407 -2.21 40.63 20.42
C THR A 407 -1.22 41.76 20.11
N VAL A 408 -1.44 42.94 20.67
CA VAL A 408 -0.45 44.03 20.66
C VAL A 408 0.57 43.74 21.77
N LYS A 409 1.84 43.57 21.41
CA LYS A 409 2.88 43.17 22.37
C LYS A 409 3.34 44.35 23.21
N GLU A 410 3.85 44.06 24.40
CA GLU A 410 4.44 45.10 25.25
C GLU A 410 5.73 45.68 24.64
N ALA A 411 6.22 46.78 25.20
CA ALA A 411 7.33 47.62 24.74
C ALA A 411 8.70 46.94 24.90
N ASN A 412 8.82 45.72 24.40
CA ASN A 412 9.98 44.86 24.51
C ASN A 412 10.46 44.47 23.10
N GLY A 413 10.63 45.43 22.18
CA GLY A 413 11.00 45.13 20.79
C GLY A 413 12.28 44.29 20.69
N SER A 414 12.16 43.09 20.13
CA SER A 414 13.28 42.16 19.95
C SER A 414 14.00 42.37 18.62
N TYR A 415 13.37 42.99 17.62
CA TYR A 415 13.82 43.04 16.22
C TYR A 415 13.98 44.47 15.68
N GLY A 416 14.08 45.47 16.58
CA GLY A 416 14.22 46.89 16.21
C GLY A 416 12.90 47.60 15.95
N GLU A 417 11.78 46.89 16.03
CA GLU A 417 10.44 47.43 15.95
C GLU A 417 10.09 48.26 17.19
N PHE A 418 9.41 49.40 16.99
CA PHE A 418 8.90 50.21 18.10
C PHE A 418 7.48 49.82 18.51
N LEU A 419 6.77 49.09 17.65
CA LEU A 419 5.42 48.57 17.86
C LEU A 419 5.30 47.20 17.18
N ARG A 420 4.69 46.23 17.86
CA ARG A 420 4.54 44.84 17.38
C ARG A 420 3.13 44.29 17.63
N VAL A 421 2.63 43.55 16.65
CA VAL A 421 1.37 42.78 16.72
C VAL A 421 1.63 41.33 16.35
N ASP A 422 1.18 40.40 17.19
CA ASP A 422 1.26 38.96 16.95
C ASP A 422 -0.11 38.37 16.59
N LEU A 423 -0.15 37.40 15.67
CA LEU A 423 -1.31 36.55 15.35
C LEU A 423 -1.00 35.09 15.70
N THR A 424 -1.56 34.58 16.79
CA THR A 424 -1.19 33.27 17.38
C THR A 424 -2.25 32.16 17.21
N GLY A 425 -3.47 32.55 16.83
CA GLY A 425 -4.64 31.69 16.70
C GLY A 425 -4.69 30.90 15.38
N ASN A 426 -5.74 31.12 14.59
CA ASN A 426 -5.99 30.49 13.30
C ASN A 426 -5.32 31.26 12.14
N TYR A 427 -4.00 31.44 12.22
CA TYR A 427 -3.27 32.23 11.23
C TYR A 427 -2.69 31.40 10.06
N GLY A 428 -2.74 30.07 10.12
CA GLY A 428 -1.94 29.17 9.27
C GLY A 428 -2.07 29.41 7.76
N ASP A 429 -3.28 29.27 7.21
CA ASP A 429 -3.53 29.44 5.77
C ASP A 429 -3.36 30.91 5.32
N LEU A 430 -3.79 31.88 6.14
CA LEU A 430 -3.58 33.31 5.86
C LEU A 430 -2.09 33.62 5.79
N GLY A 431 -1.32 33.17 6.78
CA GLY A 431 0.12 33.35 6.87
C GLY A 431 0.82 32.75 5.65
N ALA A 432 0.52 31.50 5.33
CA ALA A 432 1.08 30.80 4.17
C ALA A 432 0.92 31.57 2.86
N ASN A 433 -0.16 32.35 2.70
CA ASN A 433 -0.47 33.12 1.50
C ASN A 433 -0.15 34.63 1.64
N MET A 434 0.36 35.10 2.77
CA MET A 434 0.50 36.51 3.09
C MET A 434 1.55 37.22 2.24
N GLN A 435 1.19 38.35 1.63
CA GLN A 435 2.02 39.09 0.68
C GLN A 435 2.47 40.45 1.18
N SER A 436 1.59 41.24 1.80
CA SER A 436 1.94 42.59 2.26
C SER A 436 1.13 43.01 3.47
N VAL A 437 1.69 43.92 4.28
CA VAL A 437 1.03 44.49 5.45
C VAL A 437 1.13 46.01 5.40
N LYS A 438 -0.02 46.68 5.43
CA LYS A 438 -0.13 48.13 5.48
C LYS A 438 -0.65 48.58 6.84
N TRP A 439 0.05 49.49 7.49
CA TRP A 439 -0.34 50.05 8.78
C TRP A 439 -0.85 51.46 8.60
N THR A 440 -1.94 51.82 9.29
CA THR A 440 -2.46 53.19 9.29
C THR A 440 -2.63 53.68 10.72
N TYR A 441 -2.04 54.84 11.00
CA TYR A 441 -2.07 55.48 12.31
C TYR A 441 -3.11 56.60 12.33
N TYR A 442 -3.95 56.62 13.36
CA TYR A 442 -5.03 57.58 13.55
C TYR A 442 -4.82 58.52 14.75
N GLY A 443 -3.73 58.34 15.52
CA GLY A 443 -3.51 59.08 16.77
C GLY A 443 -4.63 58.79 17.76
N ASP A 444 -5.22 59.81 18.36
CA ASP A 444 -6.30 59.67 19.34
C ASP A 444 -7.69 59.41 18.73
N ASP A 445 -7.80 59.30 17.39
CA ASP A 445 -9.09 59.08 16.72
C ASP A 445 -9.56 57.61 16.80
N SER A 446 -10.33 57.32 17.85
CA SER A 446 -10.99 56.03 18.08
C SER A 446 -12.00 55.59 17.00
N THR A 447 -12.39 56.49 16.10
CA THR A 447 -13.34 56.17 15.02
C THR A 447 -12.66 55.60 13.77
N TYR A 448 -11.33 55.64 13.71
CA TYR A 448 -10.54 55.18 12.57
C TYR A 448 -10.91 55.87 11.24
N THR A 449 -11.27 57.16 11.29
CA THR A 449 -11.69 57.91 10.09
C THR A 449 -10.63 58.87 9.58
N ASN A 450 -9.82 59.47 10.46
CA ASN A 450 -8.82 60.48 10.09
C ASN A 450 -7.40 59.93 10.18
N ALA A 451 -6.94 59.29 9.10
CA ALA A 451 -5.58 58.77 9.02
C ALA A 451 -4.54 59.91 9.11
N LYS A 452 -3.60 59.80 10.04
CA LYS A 452 -2.46 60.73 10.20
C LYS A 452 -1.26 60.31 9.37
N ALA A 453 -1.01 59.01 9.26
CA ALA A 453 0.06 58.44 8.45
C ALA A 453 -0.24 56.98 8.09
N THR A 454 0.35 56.51 6.99
CA THR A 454 0.22 55.14 6.51
C THR A 454 1.59 54.61 6.14
N TYR A 455 1.88 53.35 6.49
CA TYR A 455 3.19 52.73 6.35
C TYR A 455 3.07 51.39 5.62
N GLY A 456 3.98 51.16 4.68
CA GLY A 456 4.18 49.86 4.05
C GLY A 456 5.31 49.12 4.76
N THR A 457 5.26 47.80 4.75
CA THR A 457 6.28 46.94 5.36
C THR A 457 6.97 46.07 4.31
N LYS A 458 8.15 45.56 4.68
CA LYS A 458 8.91 44.57 3.92
C LYS A 458 8.98 43.26 4.71
N PHE A 459 8.76 42.14 4.04
CA PHE A 459 8.93 40.84 4.66
C PHE A 459 10.41 40.52 4.88
N ALA A 460 10.69 39.71 5.90
CA ALA A 460 12.04 39.43 6.42
C ALA A 460 12.78 40.65 7.02
N ALA A 461 12.07 41.77 7.14
CA ALA A 461 12.54 43.06 7.61
C ALA A 461 11.65 43.59 8.74
N ASP A 462 10.33 43.60 8.50
CA ASP A 462 9.30 44.05 9.43
C ASP A 462 8.32 42.91 9.79
N ASN A 463 8.20 41.89 8.94
CA ASN A 463 7.22 40.82 9.08
C ASN A 463 7.92 39.45 9.14
N TRP A 464 7.62 38.68 10.19
CA TRP A 464 8.22 37.38 10.45
C TRP A 464 7.16 36.32 10.75
N MET A 465 7.52 35.07 10.47
CA MET A 465 6.69 33.91 10.73
C MET A 465 7.41 32.98 11.66
N HIS A 466 6.71 32.49 12.68
CA HIS A 466 7.27 31.58 13.67
C HIS A 466 6.42 30.31 13.82
N LYS A 467 7.08 29.17 13.94
CA LYS A 467 6.43 27.86 14.11
C LYS A 467 5.55 27.82 15.36
N ALA A 468 6.03 28.34 16.49
CA ALA A 468 5.37 28.24 17.79
C ALA A 468 4.66 29.53 18.23
N GLN A 469 5.07 30.68 17.69
CA GLN A 469 4.67 32.00 18.19
C GLN A 469 3.76 32.77 17.24
N GLY A 470 3.38 32.19 16.10
CA GLY A 470 2.47 32.86 15.18
C GLY A 470 3.15 33.74 14.14
N ILE A 471 2.35 34.61 13.55
CA ILE A 471 2.82 35.69 12.68
C ILE A 471 3.18 36.88 13.57
N GLN A 472 4.38 37.43 13.41
CA GLN A 472 4.88 38.58 14.16
C GLN A 472 5.04 39.75 13.17
N LEU A 473 4.29 40.82 13.37
CA LEU A 473 4.25 41.98 12.47
C LEU A 473 4.74 43.21 13.24
N GLY A 474 5.89 43.74 12.84
CA GLY A 474 6.56 44.87 13.48
C GLY A 474 6.55 46.14 12.63
N LEU A 475 6.68 47.29 13.28
CA LEU A 475 7.04 48.55 12.65
C LEU A 475 8.39 49.04 13.15
N THR A 476 9.38 49.06 12.28
CA THR A 476 10.74 49.50 12.58
C THR A 476 10.94 50.96 12.20
N LYS A 477 11.50 51.76 13.12
CA LYS A 477 11.89 53.16 12.84
C LYS A 477 12.89 53.18 11.67
N SER A 478 12.48 53.72 10.53
CA SER A 478 13.18 53.63 9.24
C SER A 478 12.78 54.78 8.31
N LEU A 479 13.41 54.90 7.14
CA LEU A 479 13.01 55.90 6.13
C LEU A 479 11.56 55.69 5.65
N ARG A 480 11.07 54.45 5.64
CA ARG A 480 9.67 54.09 5.32
C ARG A 480 8.70 54.24 6.49
N CYS A 481 9.20 54.45 7.71
CA CYS A 481 8.37 54.58 8.90
C CYS A 481 8.93 55.64 9.86
N THR A 482 8.42 56.85 9.69
CA THR A 482 8.58 57.98 10.60
C THR A 482 7.22 58.37 11.15
N LEU A 483 7.10 58.45 12.48
CA LEU A 483 5.87 58.88 13.13
C LEU A 483 5.61 60.38 12.88
N PRO A 484 4.35 60.83 12.81
CA PRO A 484 4.03 62.25 12.74
C PRO A 484 4.66 63.03 13.90
N GLU A 485 5.07 64.27 13.64
CA GLU A 485 5.67 65.14 14.65
C GLU A 485 4.77 65.27 15.89
N GLY A 486 5.36 65.18 17.08
CA GLY A 486 4.64 65.27 18.36
C GLY A 486 3.90 63.99 18.76
N THR A 487 4.11 62.87 18.08
CA THR A 487 3.53 61.57 18.44
C THR A 487 4.62 60.53 18.74
N ASP A 488 4.32 59.60 19.64
CA ASP A 488 5.22 58.49 20.02
C ASP A 488 4.71 57.12 19.52
N GLY A 489 3.57 57.11 18.84
CA GLY A 489 2.92 55.90 18.30
C GLY A 489 1.83 55.35 19.21
N THR A 490 1.60 55.90 20.40
CA THR A 490 0.40 55.59 21.19
C THR A 490 -0.86 56.07 20.46
N GLY A 491 -1.96 55.33 20.57
CA GLY A 491 -3.24 55.65 19.94
C GLY A 491 -3.81 54.52 19.09
N TYR A 492 -4.68 54.86 18.15
CA TYR A 492 -5.46 53.93 17.36
C TYR A 492 -4.77 53.62 16.02
N TRP A 493 -4.71 52.33 15.72
CA TRP A 493 -4.04 51.79 14.53
C TRP A 493 -4.92 50.79 13.80
N THR A 494 -4.79 50.77 12.47
CA THR A 494 -5.26 49.64 11.68
C THR A 494 -4.09 48.96 10.99
N MET A 495 -4.26 47.66 10.76
CA MET A 495 -3.34 46.82 10.01
C MET A 495 -4.12 46.06 8.94
N THR A 496 -3.81 46.35 7.67
CA THR A 496 -4.42 45.70 6.52
C THR A 496 -3.46 44.68 5.93
N ILE A 497 -3.88 43.43 5.91
CA ILE A 497 -3.11 42.30 5.38
C ILE A 497 -3.67 41.92 4.01
N SER A 498 -2.79 41.80 3.02
CA SER A 498 -3.08 41.20 1.72
C SER A 498 -2.41 39.84 1.61
N ALA A 499 -3.14 38.87 1.06
CA ALA A 499 -2.66 37.52 0.84
C ALA A 499 -3.16 36.98 -0.51
N LEU A 500 -2.38 36.10 -1.13
CA LEU A 500 -2.71 35.47 -2.41
C LEU A 500 -4.03 34.69 -2.29
N GLY A 501 -5.01 34.97 -3.17
CA GLY A 501 -6.32 34.32 -3.14
C GLY A 501 -7.26 34.79 -2.03
N TYR A 502 -6.88 35.83 -1.26
CA TYR A 502 -7.67 36.36 -0.16
C TYR A 502 -8.20 37.78 -0.44
N LYS A 503 -9.38 38.06 0.11
CA LYS A 503 -9.84 39.41 0.32
C LYS A 503 -8.97 40.07 1.39
N ASP A 504 -8.58 41.33 1.15
CA ASP A 504 -7.87 42.14 2.14
C ASP A 504 -8.63 42.16 3.47
N VAL A 505 -7.91 41.94 4.57
CA VAL A 505 -8.45 42.01 5.93
C VAL A 505 -7.83 43.17 6.68
N THR A 506 -8.64 43.95 7.39
CA THR A 506 -8.19 45.05 8.24
C THR A 506 -8.51 44.72 9.69
N TYR A 507 -7.49 44.76 10.54
CA TYR A 507 -7.63 44.65 11.98
C TYR A 507 -7.43 46.00 12.65
N ASN A 508 -8.28 46.32 13.61
CA ASN A 508 -8.23 47.55 14.38
C ASN A 508 -7.72 47.22 15.78
N PHE A 509 -6.77 48.01 16.29
CA PHE A 509 -6.27 47.89 17.66
C PHE A 509 -5.82 49.26 18.19
N GLN A 510 -5.54 49.30 19.49
CA GLN A 510 -5.00 50.47 20.16
C GLN A 510 -3.65 50.12 20.77
N ALA A 511 -2.63 50.94 20.48
CA ALA A 511 -1.33 50.87 21.13
C ALA A 511 -1.33 51.83 22.33
N THR A 512 -0.93 51.33 23.49
CA THR A 512 -0.75 52.12 24.71
C THR A 512 0.73 52.38 24.98
N ASP A 513 1.04 53.20 25.98
CA ASP A 513 2.44 53.46 26.39
C ASP A 513 3.21 52.17 26.72
N ALA A 514 2.51 51.15 27.25
CA ALA A 514 3.07 49.84 27.53
C ALA A 514 3.45 49.05 26.27
N ASN A 515 3.01 49.46 25.08
CA ASN A 515 3.27 48.78 23.80
C ASN A 515 4.37 49.47 22.97
N ILE A 516 4.77 50.69 23.34
CA ILE A 516 5.72 51.50 22.56
C ILE A 516 7.12 51.39 23.15
N VAL A 517 8.04 50.83 22.36
CA VAL A 517 9.46 50.70 22.75
C VAL A 517 10.11 52.07 22.84
N LYS A 518 10.57 52.42 24.04
CA LYS A 518 11.27 53.68 24.33
C LYS A 518 12.78 53.49 24.13
N ASP A 519 13.45 54.55 23.68
CA ASP A 519 14.91 54.57 23.55
C ASP A 519 15.53 54.77 24.95
N VAL A 520 15.64 53.69 25.74
CA VAL A 520 16.36 53.66 27.03
C VAL A 520 17.41 52.53 27.02
N ASP A 521 18.60 52.84 27.53
CA ASP A 521 19.65 51.85 27.80
C ASP A 521 19.29 51.09 29.08
N GLU A 522 18.61 49.94 28.94
CA GLU A 522 18.33 49.03 30.06
C GLU A 522 19.46 47.98 30.22
N GLU A 523 19.74 47.61 31.46
CA GLU A 523 20.66 46.53 31.81
C GLU A 523 20.04 45.18 31.44
N ILE A 524 20.63 44.47 30.47
CA ILE A 524 20.12 43.19 29.95
C ILE A 524 20.56 42.03 30.85
N SER A 525 19.59 41.31 31.41
CA SER A 525 19.76 40.09 32.20
C SER A 525 19.72 38.83 31.32
N THR A 526 20.77 38.00 31.38
CA THR A 526 20.93 36.76 30.60
C THR A 526 20.74 35.48 31.41
N THR A 527 20.44 35.59 32.72
CA THR A 527 20.48 34.45 33.65
C THR A 527 19.59 33.28 33.21
N ASN A 528 18.39 33.55 32.71
CA ASN A 528 17.46 32.49 32.29
C ASN A 528 17.90 31.84 30.96
N LEU A 529 18.47 32.62 30.05
CA LEU A 529 18.99 32.12 28.78
C LEU A 529 20.18 31.18 28.99
N GLU A 530 21.11 31.56 29.85
CA GLU A 530 22.26 30.73 30.25
C GLU A 530 21.80 29.40 30.87
N ALA A 531 20.74 29.44 31.70
CA ALA A 531 20.16 28.23 32.29
C ALA A 531 19.51 27.32 31.24
N ALA A 532 18.78 27.88 30.28
CA ALA A 532 18.16 27.12 29.18
C ALA A 532 19.21 26.49 28.26
N ILE A 533 20.27 27.23 27.90
CA ILE A 533 21.41 26.74 27.12
C ILE A 533 22.07 25.56 27.84
N LYS A 534 22.35 25.71 29.14
CA LYS A 534 22.93 24.63 29.94
C LYS A 534 22.02 23.40 30.01
N LYS A 535 20.70 23.57 30.10
CA LYS A 535 19.73 22.47 30.07
C LYS A 535 19.82 21.73 28.73
N ALA A 536 19.82 22.44 27.61
CA ALA A 536 19.92 21.86 26.27
C ALA A 536 21.26 21.14 26.04
N GLU A 537 22.39 21.75 26.42
CA GLU A 537 23.73 21.15 26.29
C GLU A 537 23.94 19.91 27.16
N GLY A 538 23.12 19.73 28.21
CA GLY A 538 23.15 18.55 29.08
C GLY A 538 22.38 17.34 28.54
N LEU A 539 21.70 17.47 27.40
CA LEU A 539 20.92 16.38 26.78
C LEU A 539 21.81 15.52 25.88
N THR A 540 21.43 14.25 25.68
CA THR A 540 22.19 13.30 24.85
C THR A 540 21.42 12.98 23.56
N GLU A 541 22.06 13.15 22.41
CA GLU A 541 21.45 12.98 21.08
C GLU A 541 20.77 11.62 20.88
N SER A 542 21.43 10.53 21.30
CA SER A 542 20.92 9.16 21.12
C SER A 542 19.63 8.86 21.87
N ASP A 543 19.24 9.69 22.85
CA ASP A 543 18.02 9.49 23.63
C ASP A 543 16.76 9.93 22.88
N TYR A 544 16.91 10.68 21.78
CA TYR A 544 15.81 11.38 21.11
C TYR A 544 15.78 11.07 19.60
N THR A 545 14.63 11.25 18.97
CA THR A 545 14.51 11.11 17.51
C THR A 545 15.36 12.18 16.82
N ALA A 546 15.96 11.83 15.68
CA ALA A 546 16.81 12.75 14.92
C ALA A 546 16.08 14.07 14.56
N GLU A 547 14.79 13.99 14.24
CA GLU A 547 13.96 15.15 13.90
C GLU A 547 13.78 16.10 15.08
N SER A 548 13.38 15.59 16.25
CA SER A 548 13.18 16.44 17.43
C SER A 548 14.49 16.99 17.98
N TRP A 549 15.58 16.23 17.83
CA TRP A 549 16.92 16.67 18.20
C TRP A 549 17.42 17.83 17.33
N ALA A 550 17.31 17.71 16.01
CA ALA A 550 17.69 18.77 15.07
C ALA A 550 16.94 20.08 15.36
N ALA A 551 15.63 19.99 15.64
CA ALA A 551 14.80 21.15 15.99
C ALA A 551 15.27 21.86 17.28
N MET A 552 15.77 21.11 18.27
CA MET A 552 16.33 21.67 19.51
C MET A 552 17.71 22.30 19.30
N GLN A 553 18.58 21.67 18.51
CA GLN A 553 19.91 22.23 18.19
C GLN A 553 19.82 23.59 17.48
N THR A 554 18.83 23.73 16.61
CA THR A 554 18.44 24.97 15.94
C THR A 554 18.21 26.11 16.94
N GLU A 555 17.32 25.94 17.93
CA GLU A 555 17.04 26.98 18.93
C GLU A 555 18.23 27.20 19.89
N LEU A 556 19.01 26.15 20.18
CA LEU A 556 20.19 26.24 21.04
C LEU A 556 21.25 27.17 20.44
N GLN A 557 21.43 27.11 19.13
CA GLN A 557 22.39 27.96 18.44
C GLN A 557 21.93 29.43 18.42
N GLU A 558 20.64 29.70 18.20
CA GLU A 558 20.08 31.06 18.30
C GLU A 558 20.21 31.62 19.71
N ALA A 559 19.94 30.81 20.73
CA ALA A 559 20.14 31.19 22.13
C ALA A 559 21.60 31.55 22.44
N LYS A 560 22.57 30.81 21.89
CA LYS A 560 24.00 31.11 22.06
C LYS A 560 24.43 32.41 21.38
N GLU A 561 23.91 32.68 20.19
CA GLU A 561 24.18 33.92 19.46
C GLU A 561 23.58 35.13 20.18
N GLU A 562 22.34 35.01 20.67
CA GLU A 562 21.70 36.05 21.46
C GLU A 562 22.43 36.27 22.80
N LEU A 563 22.91 35.21 23.46
CA LEU A 563 23.72 35.34 24.67
C LEU A 563 25.04 36.10 24.42
N ALA A 564 25.63 35.95 23.23
CA ALA A 564 26.88 36.61 22.86
C ALA A 564 26.68 38.09 22.52
N ALA A 565 25.62 38.43 21.78
CA ALA A 565 25.37 39.78 21.28
C ALA A 565 24.50 40.64 22.20
N LYS A 566 23.57 40.03 22.95
CA LYS A 566 22.67 40.66 23.94
C LYS A 566 21.96 41.88 23.36
N HIS A 567 21.13 41.66 22.35
CA HIS A 567 20.55 42.75 21.56
C HIS A 567 19.51 43.56 22.35
N SER A 568 18.64 42.88 23.12
CA SER A 568 17.67 43.49 24.04
C SER A 568 17.20 42.47 25.08
N GLN A 569 16.63 42.92 26.20
CA GLN A 569 16.06 42.01 27.21
C GLN A 569 15.01 41.08 26.58
N ALA A 570 14.20 41.61 25.69
CA ALA A 570 13.16 40.84 25.04
C ALA A 570 13.70 39.78 24.08
N ALA A 571 14.76 40.11 23.33
CA ALA A 571 15.43 39.14 22.48
C ALA A 571 16.01 37.99 23.31
N VAL A 572 16.57 38.30 24.49
CA VAL A 572 17.05 37.31 25.46
C VAL A 572 15.91 36.46 26.04
N ASP A 573 14.80 37.07 26.45
CA ASP A 573 13.62 36.36 26.99
C ASP A 573 12.96 35.48 25.93
N GLU A 574 12.90 35.97 24.69
CA GLU A 574 12.38 35.26 23.53
C GLU A 574 13.24 34.04 23.20
N ALA A 575 14.56 34.22 23.06
CA ALA A 575 15.49 33.11 22.84
C ALA A 575 15.43 32.07 23.98
N THR A 576 15.23 32.52 25.22
CA THR A 576 15.03 31.65 26.37
C THR A 576 13.74 30.82 26.22
N SER A 577 12.65 31.46 25.82
CA SER A 577 11.36 30.81 25.63
C SER A 577 11.42 29.79 24.49
N HIS A 578 12.04 30.14 23.36
CA HIS A 578 12.16 29.26 22.19
C HIS A 578 12.97 28.01 22.50
N LEU A 579 14.12 28.18 23.15
CA LEU A 579 14.96 27.05 23.53
C LEU A 579 14.25 26.12 24.52
N ASN A 580 13.57 26.67 25.53
CA ASN A 580 12.81 25.84 26.46
C ASN A 580 11.69 25.06 25.77
N ALA A 581 10.94 25.71 24.86
CA ALA A 581 9.89 25.04 24.09
C ALA A 581 10.44 23.89 23.24
N ALA A 582 11.61 24.07 22.60
CA ALA A 582 12.22 23.00 21.81
C ALA A 582 12.79 21.86 22.67
N ILE A 583 13.31 22.16 23.87
CA ILE A 583 13.69 21.11 24.83
C ILE A 583 12.46 20.30 25.25
N ASP A 584 11.33 20.96 25.51
CA ASP A 584 10.11 20.28 25.98
C ASP A 584 9.41 19.48 24.85
N ALA A 585 9.69 19.81 23.57
CA ALA A 585 9.18 19.12 22.39
C ALA A 585 10.00 17.89 21.96
N LEU A 586 11.09 17.56 22.67
CA LEU A 586 11.93 16.41 22.34
C LEU A 586 11.17 15.07 22.46
N VAL A 587 11.27 14.24 21.42
CA VAL A 587 10.63 12.91 21.35
C VAL A 587 11.67 11.84 21.62
N LYS A 588 11.43 10.96 22.60
CA LYS A 588 12.36 9.87 22.93
C LYS A 588 12.52 8.90 21.77
N ALA A 589 13.76 8.52 21.46
CA ALA A 589 14.06 7.46 20.50
C ALA A 589 13.66 6.09 21.09
N GLU A 590 13.06 5.22 20.27
CA GLU A 590 12.80 3.85 20.66
C GLU A 590 14.14 3.12 20.91
N LYS A 591 14.28 2.47 22.07
CA LYS A 591 15.45 1.65 22.38
C LYS A 591 15.56 0.53 21.37
N LYS A 592 16.56 0.59 20.49
CA LYS A 592 16.84 -0.47 19.51
C LYS A 592 17.33 -1.70 20.27
N GLU A 593 16.47 -2.70 20.38
CA GLU A 593 16.84 -4.02 20.91
C GLU A 593 17.76 -4.71 19.89
N THR A 594 18.91 -5.20 20.34
CA THR A 594 19.87 -5.89 19.48
C THR A 594 19.54 -7.39 19.43
N TYR A 595 19.25 -7.91 18.24
CA TYR A 595 19.04 -9.32 17.99
C TYR A 595 20.15 -9.88 17.10
N VAL A 596 20.63 -11.08 17.40
CA VAL A 596 21.66 -11.80 16.61
C VAL A 596 21.29 -13.27 16.49
N LEU A 597 21.75 -13.93 15.43
CA LEU A 597 21.82 -15.40 15.36
C LEU A 597 23.18 -15.82 15.92
N MET A 598 23.23 -16.75 16.88
CA MET A 598 24.46 -17.07 17.62
C MET A 598 24.68 -18.57 17.77
N ASN A 599 25.95 -19.00 17.68
CA ASN A 599 26.39 -20.35 18.03
C ASN A 599 26.43 -20.53 19.56
N ILE A 600 25.64 -21.46 20.09
CA ILE A 600 25.45 -21.69 21.52
C ILE A 600 25.77 -23.16 21.85
N PRO A 601 26.71 -23.46 22.76
CA PRO A 601 27.02 -24.83 23.17
C PRO A 601 25.79 -25.57 23.69
N TYR A 602 25.70 -26.88 23.47
CA TYR A 602 24.53 -27.67 23.91
C TYR A 602 24.22 -27.49 25.40
N ALA A 603 25.22 -27.58 26.26
CA ALA A 603 25.05 -27.40 27.71
C ALA A 603 24.51 -26.00 28.05
N ALA A 604 24.96 -24.95 27.35
CA ALA A 604 24.48 -23.59 27.58
C ALA A 604 23.04 -23.38 27.09
N PHE A 605 22.68 -23.97 25.94
CA PHE A 605 21.31 -23.90 25.41
C PHE A 605 20.32 -24.67 26.29
N TYR A 606 20.63 -25.94 26.60
CA TYR A 606 19.71 -26.84 27.31
C TYR A 606 19.59 -26.56 28.80
N LYS A 607 20.54 -25.86 29.43
CA LYS A 607 20.51 -25.54 30.87
C LYS A 607 19.19 -24.92 31.36
N SER A 608 18.52 -24.15 30.50
CA SER A 608 17.22 -23.56 30.79
C SER A 608 16.04 -24.31 30.16
N GLU A 609 16.27 -25.27 29.27
CA GLU A 609 15.20 -26.06 28.62
C GLU A 609 14.99 -27.46 29.23
N THR A 610 15.93 -27.92 30.06
CA THR A 610 15.80 -29.16 30.84
C THR A 610 15.28 -28.85 32.23
N THR A 611 14.59 -29.82 32.85
CA THR A 611 14.04 -29.71 34.20
C THR A 611 14.16 -31.07 34.87
N ASN A 612 14.48 -31.10 36.16
CA ASN A 612 14.72 -32.33 36.95
C ASN A 612 15.80 -33.27 36.35
N ASN A 613 16.75 -32.72 35.58
CA ASN A 613 17.87 -33.43 35.00
C ASN A 613 19.15 -32.57 35.05
N ASP A 614 20.03 -32.87 35.99
CA ASP A 614 21.28 -32.11 36.24
C ASP A 614 22.49 -32.63 35.44
N VAL A 615 22.30 -33.64 34.58
CA VAL A 615 23.38 -34.15 33.72
C VAL A 615 23.49 -33.25 32.49
N ASP A 616 24.64 -32.61 32.30
CA ASP A 616 24.84 -31.69 31.17
C ASP A 616 24.72 -32.37 29.80
N VAL A 617 24.18 -31.62 28.83
CA VAL A 617 24.14 -32.04 27.43
C VAL A 617 25.47 -31.67 26.76
N ASP A 618 26.46 -32.56 26.85
CA ASP A 618 27.80 -32.35 26.26
C ASP A 618 27.85 -32.45 24.71
N VAL A 619 28.99 -32.10 24.12
CA VAL A 619 29.28 -32.21 22.67
C VAL A 619 29.16 -33.66 22.17
N PHE A 620 28.82 -33.84 20.90
CA PHE A 620 28.72 -35.17 20.28
C PHE A 620 29.87 -35.44 19.31
N THR A 621 30.51 -36.61 19.40
CA THR A 621 31.61 -37.01 18.50
C THR A 621 31.15 -38.02 17.44
N SER A 622 31.63 -37.87 16.20
CA SER A 622 31.27 -38.78 15.10
C SER A 622 32.46 -39.61 14.60
N ALA A 623 32.28 -40.92 14.50
CA ALA A 623 33.24 -41.84 13.89
C ALA A 623 33.43 -41.59 12.38
N THR A 624 32.38 -41.08 11.72
CA THR A 624 32.42 -40.64 10.32
C THR A 624 32.33 -39.12 10.31
N LYS A 625 33.49 -38.46 10.41
CA LYS A 625 33.61 -37.00 10.51
C LYS A 625 32.86 -36.21 9.42
N ASN A 626 32.54 -36.85 8.29
CA ASN A 626 31.72 -36.25 7.23
C ASN A 626 30.26 -35.99 7.62
N LYS A 627 29.70 -36.75 8.57
CA LYS A 627 28.28 -36.62 8.94
C LYS A 627 27.99 -35.32 9.68
N THR A 628 28.87 -34.92 10.60
CA THR A 628 28.77 -33.67 11.36
C THR A 628 28.83 -32.45 10.45
N ARG A 629 29.60 -32.56 9.35
CA ARG A 629 29.71 -31.54 8.31
C ARG A 629 28.61 -31.60 7.26
N THR A 630 27.70 -32.57 7.30
CA THR A 630 26.62 -32.67 6.29
C THR A 630 25.41 -31.86 6.76
N THR A 631 25.16 -30.68 6.17
CA THR A 631 24.06 -29.77 6.54
C THR A 631 22.68 -30.41 6.48
N GLY A 632 22.45 -31.36 5.58
CA GLY A 632 21.20 -32.13 5.51
C GLY A 632 20.96 -33.09 6.70
N LEU A 633 21.97 -33.35 7.52
CA LEU A 633 21.92 -34.27 8.66
C LEU A 633 22.11 -33.57 10.02
N ALA A 634 22.86 -32.46 10.03
CA ALA A 634 23.21 -31.71 11.24
C ALA A 634 22.84 -30.21 11.11
N GLY A 635 21.97 -29.86 10.17
CA GLY A 635 21.56 -28.48 9.94
C GLY A 635 20.81 -27.91 11.14
N GLY A 636 21.22 -26.73 11.60
CA GLY A 636 20.76 -26.11 12.85
C GLY A 636 21.74 -26.31 14.03
N SER A 637 22.72 -27.19 13.87
CA SER A 637 23.89 -27.33 14.74
C SER A 637 25.10 -26.53 14.23
N TYR A 638 26.16 -26.43 15.02
CA TYR A 638 27.46 -25.95 14.54
C TYR A 638 28.62 -26.83 15.03
N HIS A 639 29.74 -26.74 14.33
CA HIS A 639 31.00 -27.32 14.75
C HIS A 639 32.17 -26.36 14.51
N GLU A 640 33.11 -26.31 15.44
CA GLU A 640 34.31 -25.46 15.31
C GLU A 640 35.37 -26.11 14.43
N ASN A 641 35.50 -27.44 14.54
CA ASN A 641 36.56 -28.18 13.88
C ASN A 641 36.21 -28.45 12.41
N ALA A 642 36.99 -27.90 11.48
CA ALA A 642 36.84 -28.13 10.04
C ALA A 642 37.01 -29.61 9.62
N ASP A 643 37.57 -30.45 10.49
CA ASP A 643 37.69 -31.88 10.23
C ASP A 643 36.39 -32.66 10.49
N GLY A 644 35.41 -32.07 11.18
CA GLY A 644 34.12 -32.68 11.52
C GLY A 644 34.18 -33.66 12.70
N SER A 645 35.18 -33.56 13.57
CA SER A 645 35.36 -34.46 14.72
C SER A 645 34.16 -34.49 15.68
N GLN A 646 33.50 -33.34 15.90
CA GLN A 646 32.38 -33.21 16.83
C GLN A 646 31.37 -32.15 16.41
N ILE A 647 30.21 -32.14 17.09
CA ILE A 647 29.21 -31.06 17.06
C ILE A 647 29.21 -30.41 18.44
N ASP A 648 29.43 -29.10 18.47
CA ASP A 648 29.67 -28.33 19.69
C ASP A 648 28.36 -27.80 20.32
N GLY A 649 27.36 -27.51 19.48
CA GLY A 649 26.09 -27.00 19.95
C GLY A 649 25.14 -26.67 18.82
N ILE A 650 24.35 -25.63 19.04
CA ILE A 650 23.28 -25.21 18.12
C ILE A 650 23.44 -23.75 17.70
N THR A 651 22.90 -23.39 16.56
CA THR A 651 22.78 -21.99 16.16
C THR A 651 21.35 -21.51 16.44
N PHE A 652 21.16 -20.52 17.30
CA PHE A 652 19.83 -20.05 17.68
C PHE A 652 19.77 -18.52 17.86
N ALA A 653 18.58 -17.94 17.74
CA ALA A 653 18.42 -16.49 17.79
C ALA A 653 18.45 -15.97 19.23
N VAL A 654 19.09 -14.81 19.43
CA VAL A 654 19.42 -14.26 20.73
C VAL A 654 19.15 -12.75 20.77
N LYS A 655 18.47 -12.30 21.83
CA LYS A 655 18.34 -10.90 22.23
C LYS A 655 19.48 -10.54 23.17
N VAL A 656 20.26 -9.55 22.82
CA VAL A 656 21.51 -9.20 23.49
C VAL A 656 21.27 -8.11 24.52
N ASP A 657 21.51 -8.43 25.80
CA ASP A 657 21.48 -7.44 26.87
C ASP A 657 22.70 -6.50 26.80
N THR A 658 22.53 -5.27 27.32
CA THR A 658 23.59 -4.25 27.36
C THR A 658 24.86 -4.66 28.13
N SER A 659 24.78 -5.67 28.99
CA SER A 659 25.95 -6.23 29.69
C SER A 659 26.89 -7.05 28.78
N VAL A 660 26.45 -7.43 27.58
CA VAL A 660 27.21 -8.30 26.67
C VAL A 660 27.93 -7.47 25.61
N ASP A 661 29.26 -7.53 25.64
CA ASP A 661 30.12 -6.91 24.64
C ASP A 661 30.34 -7.87 23.46
N LEU A 662 29.55 -7.71 22.40
CA LEU A 662 29.62 -8.54 21.19
C LEU A 662 30.95 -8.42 20.45
N THR A 663 31.75 -7.38 20.68
CA THR A 663 33.05 -7.22 20.00
C THR A 663 34.09 -8.28 20.40
N LYS A 664 33.82 -9.00 21.51
CA LYS A 664 34.64 -10.12 21.98
C LYS A 664 34.39 -11.43 21.22
N TYR A 665 33.34 -11.48 20.41
CA TYR A 665 32.95 -12.68 19.67
C TYR A 665 33.05 -12.43 18.17
N LYS A 666 33.18 -13.52 17.40
CA LYS A 666 33.33 -13.44 15.95
C LYS A 666 32.03 -13.02 15.28
N GLU A 667 32.01 -11.80 14.72
CA GLU A 667 30.95 -11.35 13.80
C GLU A 667 31.10 -12.03 12.44
N VAL A 668 30.00 -12.61 11.96
CA VAL A 668 29.82 -13.16 10.62
C VAL A 668 29.12 -12.13 9.75
N LYS A 669 29.66 -11.90 8.54
CA LYS A 669 29.15 -10.92 7.57
C LYS A 669 28.53 -11.61 6.37
N ASP A 670 27.63 -10.92 5.67
CA ASP A 670 27.02 -11.41 4.41
C ASP A 670 28.05 -11.84 3.35
N THR A 671 29.25 -11.26 3.39
CA THR A 671 30.34 -11.57 2.46
C THR A 671 31.15 -12.81 2.83
N ASP A 672 30.99 -13.33 4.05
CA ASP A 672 31.77 -14.49 4.53
C ASP A 672 31.30 -15.76 3.83
N LYS A 673 32.24 -16.67 3.55
CA LYS A 673 31.98 -17.93 2.84
C LYS A 673 32.80 -19.08 3.44
N VAL A 674 32.21 -20.28 3.47
CA VAL A 674 32.91 -21.51 3.84
C VAL A 674 32.52 -22.66 2.91
N ASP A 675 33.50 -23.41 2.41
CA ASP A 675 33.28 -24.57 1.53
C ASP A 675 33.30 -25.87 2.34
N ILE A 676 32.14 -26.51 2.43
CA ILE A 676 31.96 -27.77 3.13
C ILE A 676 32.07 -28.92 2.13
N THR A 677 33.16 -29.68 2.21
CA THR A 677 33.39 -30.86 1.35
C THR A 677 33.22 -32.14 2.16
N VAL A 678 32.29 -32.99 1.72
CA VAL A 678 31.99 -34.28 2.36
C VAL A 678 32.07 -35.42 1.36
N THR A 679 32.59 -36.58 1.78
CA THR A 679 32.59 -37.81 0.99
C THR A 679 31.66 -38.83 1.63
N ASN A 680 30.48 -39.02 1.06
CA ASN A 680 29.47 -39.94 1.57
C ASN A 680 29.32 -41.11 0.58
N ARG A 681 29.52 -42.34 1.07
CA ARG A 681 29.41 -43.59 0.26
C ARG A 681 30.25 -43.58 -1.03
N GLY A 682 31.45 -42.98 -0.98
CA GLY A 682 32.37 -42.90 -2.13
C GLY A 682 32.08 -41.77 -3.12
N GLN A 683 31.04 -40.96 -2.88
CA GLN A 683 30.74 -39.76 -3.66
C GLN A 683 31.16 -38.52 -2.88
N THR A 684 31.93 -37.63 -3.52
CA THR A 684 32.37 -36.36 -2.92
C THR A 684 31.50 -35.21 -3.44
N SER A 685 30.99 -34.38 -2.52
CA SER A 685 30.23 -33.18 -2.82
C SER A 685 30.78 -31.99 -2.03
N THR A 686 30.79 -30.80 -2.63
CA THR A 686 31.17 -29.55 -1.99
C THR A 686 29.97 -28.59 -2.00
N THR A 687 29.65 -28.03 -0.84
CA THR A 687 28.59 -27.03 -0.65
C THR A 687 29.22 -25.76 -0.08
N THR A 688 29.05 -24.64 -0.78
CA THR A 688 29.46 -23.31 -0.29
C THR A 688 28.35 -22.73 0.57
N LEU A 689 28.64 -22.40 1.83
CA LEU A 689 27.76 -21.66 2.72
C LEU A 689 28.19 -20.18 2.71
N GLU A 690 27.23 -19.26 2.78
CA GLU A 690 27.47 -17.82 2.70
C GLU A 690 26.72 -17.08 3.81
N GLY A 691 27.24 -15.92 4.23
CA GLY A 691 26.61 -15.07 5.23
C GLY A 691 26.32 -15.82 6.54
N LYS A 692 25.11 -15.67 7.07
CA LYS A 692 24.65 -16.33 8.30
C LYS A 692 24.83 -17.85 8.31
N ASP A 693 24.77 -18.51 7.15
CA ASP A 693 24.86 -19.97 7.07
C ASP A 693 26.29 -20.47 7.35
N THR A 694 27.29 -19.58 7.26
CA THR A 694 28.67 -19.90 7.67
C THR A 694 28.83 -20.14 9.17
N LEU A 695 27.83 -19.79 10.00
CA LEU A 695 27.79 -20.17 11.41
C LEU A 695 27.87 -21.69 11.63
N PHE A 696 27.49 -22.49 10.64
CA PHE A 696 27.57 -23.95 10.69
C PHE A 696 28.99 -24.50 10.94
N GLU A 697 30.02 -23.88 10.36
CA GLU A 697 31.44 -24.18 10.62
C GLU A 697 32.13 -22.91 11.14
N ASN A 698 31.97 -22.63 12.44
CA ASN A 698 32.47 -21.41 13.09
C ASN A 698 32.68 -21.62 14.60
N GLU A 699 33.37 -20.69 15.26
CA GLU A 699 33.65 -20.77 16.70
C GLU A 699 32.40 -20.60 17.57
N THR A 700 32.46 -21.10 18.81
CA THR A 700 31.44 -20.90 19.84
C THR A 700 31.19 -19.41 20.07
N TYR A 701 29.91 -19.03 20.14
CA TYR A 701 29.42 -17.65 20.24
C TYR A 701 29.69 -16.74 19.03
N ALA A 702 30.20 -17.27 17.91
CA ALA A 702 30.13 -16.55 16.64
C ALA A 702 28.68 -16.14 16.36
N TYR A 703 28.49 -14.94 15.81
CA TYR A 703 27.16 -14.35 15.64
C TYR A 703 26.99 -13.62 14.32
N TYR A 704 25.74 -13.56 13.86
CA TYR A 704 25.29 -12.80 12.70
C TYR A 704 24.20 -11.79 13.12
N PRO A 705 24.37 -10.47 12.89
CA PRO A 705 23.36 -9.47 13.27
C PRO A 705 22.02 -9.65 12.54
N LEU A 706 20.90 -9.58 13.27
CA LEU A 706 19.55 -9.63 12.69
C LEU A 706 18.98 -8.21 12.56
N THR A 707 18.39 -7.92 11.40
CA THR A 707 17.72 -6.63 11.14
C THR A 707 16.31 -6.57 11.72
N GLU A 708 15.71 -7.72 12.02
CA GLU A 708 14.36 -7.86 12.54
C GLU A 708 14.33 -8.74 13.79
N ALA A 709 13.33 -8.51 14.65
CA ALA A 709 13.12 -9.33 15.83
C ALA A 709 12.66 -10.75 15.41
N PRO A 710 13.41 -11.81 15.76
CA PRO A 710 13.03 -13.19 15.46
C PRO A 710 11.76 -13.59 16.24
N ALA A 711 10.96 -14.49 15.67
CA ALA A 711 9.72 -14.96 16.30
C ALA A 711 9.97 -15.65 17.65
N ASN A 712 11.11 -16.34 17.78
CA ASN A 712 11.55 -17.02 18.99
C ASN A 712 13.02 -16.71 19.23
N TYR A 713 13.40 -16.41 20.46
CA TYR A 713 14.78 -16.09 20.84
C TYR A 713 15.07 -16.40 22.30
N LYS A 714 16.35 -16.57 22.64
CA LYS A 714 16.82 -16.51 24.03
C LYS A 714 17.31 -15.11 24.37
N GLU A 715 17.21 -14.69 25.62
CA GLU A 715 17.94 -13.52 26.11
C GLU A 715 19.30 -13.95 26.61
N VAL A 716 20.34 -13.20 26.26
CA VAL A 716 21.70 -13.42 26.76
C VAL A 716 22.13 -12.25 27.64
N SER A 717 22.75 -12.58 28.78
CA SER A 717 23.36 -11.62 29.70
C SER A 717 24.70 -12.15 30.22
N MET A 718 25.51 -11.26 30.79
CA MET A 718 26.76 -11.63 31.43
C MET A 718 26.53 -11.91 32.92
N ASP A 719 26.97 -13.07 33.42
CA ASP A 719 26.99 -13.33 34.86
C ASP A 719 28.13 -12.61 35.60
N LYS A 720 28.16 -12.76 36.93
CA LYS A 720 29.16 -12.13 37.80
C LYS A 720 30.60 -12.58 37.51
N ASP A 721 30.77 -13.73 36.87
CA ASP A 721 32.06 -14.32 36.54
C ASP A 721 32.48 -14.02 35.08
N GLY A 722 31.68 -13.23 34.35
CA GLY A 722 31.96 -12.88 32.96
C GLY A 722 31.63 -13.98 31.96
N LYS A 723 30.71 -14.91 32.29
CA LYS A 723 30.21 -15.94 31.36
C LYS A 723 28.83 -15.57 30.83
N LEU A 724 28.56 -15.97 29.59
CA LEU A 724 27.25 -15.81 28.98
C LEU A 724 26.23 -16.75 29.63
N VAL A 725 25.08 -16.20 30.02
CA VAL A 725 23.94 -16.95 30.54
C VAL A 725 22.74 -16.70 29.65
N PHE A 726 22.09 -17.79 29.25
CA PHE A 726 20.95 -17.78 28.34
C PHE A 726 19.65 -18.12 29.07
N SER A 727 18.60 -17.35 28.80
CA SER A 727 17.25 -17.61 29.34
C SER A 727 16.61 -18.86 28.71
N GLU A 728 15.42 -19.23 29.19
CA GLU A 728 14.46 -20.03 28.41
C GLU A 728 14.13 -19.33 27.08
N VAL A 729 13.70 -20.08 26.07
CA VAL A 729 13.20 -19.49 24.82
C VAL A 729 11.96 -18.62 25.07
N LYS A 730 12.01 -17.39 24.58
CA LYS A 730 10.93 -16.38 24.60
C LYS A 730 10.38 -16.14 23.19
N GLY A 731 9.33 -15.34 23.12
CA GLY A 731 8.68 -14.94 21.86
C GLY A 731 7.35 -15.63 21.64
N LYS A 732 7.10 -16.07 20.41
CA LYS A 732 5.84 -16.71 20.01
C LYS A 732 5.66 -18.05 20.72
N LYS A 733 4.46 -18.31 21.24
CA LYS A 733 4.13 -19.61 21.85
C LYS A 733 4.32 -20.74 20.83
N ALA A 734 4.84 -21.88 21.30
CA ALA A 734 4.98 -23.10 20.50
C ALA A 734 3.67 -23.46 19.79
N GLU A 735 3.76 -23.75 18.49
CA GLU A 735 2.64 -24.23 17.71
C GLU A 735 2.44 -25.74 17.95
N ALA A 736 1.22 -26.14 18.31
CA ALA A 736 0.89 -27.55 18.49
C ALA A 736 0.68 -28.24 17.14
N LEU A 737 1.43 -29.30 16.86
CA LEU A 737 1.27 -30.14 15.68
C LEU A 737 0.30 -31.29 15.98
N THR A 738 -0.77 -31.37 15.19
CA THR A 738 -1.80 -32.41 15.31
C THR A 738 -1.69 -33.44 14.20
N GLY A 739 -2.10 -34.68 14.46
CA GLY A 739 -2.08 -35.76 13.45
C GLY A 739 -0.72 -36.46 13.33
N VAL A 740 0.22 -36.16 14.24
CA VAL A 740 1.48 -36.88 14.38
C VAL A 740 1.25 -38.14 15.20
N THR A 741 1.74 -39.29 14.74
CA THR A 741 1.70 -40.54 15.49
C THR A 741 3.09 -40.90 15.98
N ALA A 742 3.19 -41.31 17.25
CA ALA A 742 4.44 -41.67 17.90
C ALA A 742 4.50 -43.18 18.19
N GLU A 743 5.58 -43.84 17.75
CA GLU A 743 5.82 -45.26 18.02
C GLU A 743 7.16 -45.44 18.76
N LEU A 744 7.12 -46.00 19.97
CA LEU A 744 8.32 -46.33 20.75
C LEU A 744 8.77 -47.77 20.48
N LEU A 745 9.96 -47.90 19.92
CA LEU A 745 10.68 -49.14 19.74
C LEU A 745 11.65 -49.37 20.91
N THR A 746 11.58 -50.56 21.51
CA THR A 746 12.51 -51.00 22.58
C THR A 746 13.73 -51.74 22.05
N GLN A 747 13.81 -51.90 20.73
CA GLN A 747 14.93 -52.49 19.99
C GLN A 747 15.26 -51.57 18.81
N SER A 748 16.47 -51.03 18.79
CA SER A 748 16.95 -50.11 17.75
C SER A 748 18.44 -50.32 17.48
N SER A 749 18.89 -49.97 16.27
CA SER A 749 20.32 -49.85 15.93
C SER A 749 20.93 -48.51 16.36
N TYR A 750 20.11 -47.56 16.83
CA TYR A 750 20.50 -46.19 17.15
C TYR A 750 20.53 -45.89 18.66
N GLY A 751 20.13 -46.84 19.51
CA GLY A 751 20.15 -46.70 20.96
C GLY A 751 19.34 -47.79 21.66
N ASP A 752 19.13 -47.62 22.96
CA ASP A 752 18.30 -48.53 23.76
C ASP A 752 16.82 -48.39 23.43
N TYR A 753 16.39 -47.18 23.06
CA TYR A 753 15.04 -46.87 22.59
C TYR A 753 15.11 -46.00 21.34
N GLN A 754 14.08 -46.11 20.51
CA GLN A 754 13.85 -45.22 19.37
C GLN A 754 12.37 -44.86 19.31
N LEU A 755 12.09 -43.58 19.18
CA LEU A 755 10.77 -43.00 19.01
C LEU A 755 10.63 -42.51 17.58
N ASN A 756 9.75 -43.15 16.81
CA ASN A 756 9.42 -42.76 15.45
C ASN A 756 8.22 -41.82 15.48
N LEU A 757 8.34 -40.69 14.78
CA LEU A 757 7.28 -39.71 14.60
C LEU A 757 6.85 -39.69 13.14
N ASP A 758 5.63 -40.14 12.87
CA ASP A 758 5.03 -40.13 11.54
C ASP A 758 4.01 -38.99 11.42
N GLY A 759 3.92 -38.37 10.23
CA GLY A 759 2.99 -37.26 9.97
C GLY A 759 3.52 -35.87 10.32
N LEU A 760 4.83 -35.72 10.52
CA LEU A 760 5.45 -34.41 10.69
C LEU A 760 5.36 -33.56 9.41
N PRO A 761 4.94 -32.28 9.46
CA PRO A 761 4.94 -31.40 8.29
C PRO A 761 6.37 -31.03 7.87
N GLU A 762 6.77 -31.41 6.66
CA GLU A 762 8.13 -31.19 6.12
C GLU A 762 8.52 -29.70 6.02
N ASP A 763 7.55 -28.81 5.85
CA ASP A 763 7.77 -27.35 5.81
C ASP A 763 8.13 -26.78 7.20
N LYS A 764 7.78 -27.50 8.27
CA LYS A 764 7.99 -27.08 9.66
C LYS A 764 9.18 -27.79 10.29
N ILE A 765 9.24 -29.10 10.16
CA ILE A 765 10.27 -29.97 10.75
C ILE A 765 10.90 -30.81 9.64
N ALA A 766 12.18 -30.55 9.39
CA ALA A 766 13.02 -31.31 8.48
C ALA A 766 14.43 -31.46 9.09
N SER A 767 15.15 -32.53 8.75
CA SER A 767 16.48 -32.80 9.34
C SER A 767 17.50 -31.67 9.18
N SER A 768 17.30 -30.74 8.23
CA SER A 768 18.18 -29.61 7.96
C SER A 768 17.82 -28.33 8.73
N ASN A 769 16.65 -28.27 9.38
CA ASN A 769 16.15 -27.07 10.03
C ASN A 769 15.94 -27.21 11.54
N VAL A 770 16.16 -28.39 12.11
CA VAL A 770 16.03 -28.65 13.54
C VAL A 770 17.25 -28.10 14.27
N ASN A 771 17.06 -27.19 15.20
CA ASN A 771 18.13 -26.67 16.06
C ASN A 771 18.25 -27.49 17.35
N ALA A 772 17.12 -27.86 17.96
CA ALA A 772 17.12 -28.63 19.21
C ALA A 772 15.80 -29.39 19.38
N VAL A 773 15.83 -30.46 20.18
CA VAL A 773 14.64 -31.24 20.56
C VAL A 773 14.67 -31.51 22.06
N VAL A 774 13.53 -31.32 22.71
CA VAL A 774 13.33 -31.63 24.13
C VAL A 774 12.20 -32.64 24.26
N VAL A 775 12.46 -33.77 24.93
CA VAL A 775 11.44 -34.77 25.27
C VAL A 775 11.01 -34.57 26.71
N LYS A 776 9.71 -34.39 26.93
CA LYS A 776 9.12 -34.12 28.23
C LYS A 776 8.32 -35.31 28.72
N THR A 777 8.35 -35.50 30.03
CA THR A 777 7.66 -36.59 30.71
C THR A 777 6.64 -36.05 31.70
N THR A 778 5.61 -36.84 31.96
CA THR A 778 4.46 -36.50 32.83
C THR A 778 4.83 -36.10 34.26
N ASP A 779 6.03 -36.45 34.73
CA ASP A 779 6.55 -36.03 36.04
C ASP A 779 7.29 -34.68 36.02
N GLY A 780 7.29 -34.00 34.88
CA GLY A 780 7.93 -32.71 34.66
C GLY A 780 9.42 -32.81 34.29
N THR A 781 10.00 -34.00 34.14
CA THR A 781 11.39 -34.14 33.67
C THR A 781 11.49 -33.86 32.18
N ALA A 782 12.48 -33.08 31.77
CA ALA A 782 12.74 -32.72 30.37
C ALA A 782 14.17 -33.08 29.96
N TYR A 783 14.32 -33.70 28.79
CA TYR A 783 15.57 -34.28 28.28
C TYR A 783 15.95 -33.65 26.94
N GLY A 784 17.14 -33.05 26.86
CA GLY A 784 17.63 -32.40 25.65
C GLY A 784 18.33 -33.39 24.72
N MET A 785 18.08 -33.30 23.41
CA MET A 785 18.56 -34.26 22.41
C MET A 785 19.71 -33.68 21.56
N ARG A 786 20.68 -34.53 21.19
CA ARG A 786 21.84 -34.12 20.36
C ARG A 786 21.65 -34.57 18.91
N HIS A 787 22.13 -33.76 17.97
CA HIS A 787 22.24 -34.15 16.56
C HIS A 787 23.15 -35.36 16.39
N LEU A 788 22.78 -36.28 15.50
CA LEU A 788 23.54 -37.49 15.14
C LEU A 788 23.83 -38.49 16.28
N GLU A 789 23.48 -38.17 17.51
CA GLU A 789 23.34 -39.15 18.60
C GLU A 789 21.88 -39.54 18.77
N ASN A 790 21.02 -38.53 18.89
CA ASN A 790 19.63 -38.70 19.28
C ASN A 790 18.67 -38.30 18.17
N ILE A 791 18.92 -37.19 17.49
CA ILE A 791 18.05 -36.69 16.42
C ILE A 791 18.51 -37.30 15.10
N TRP A 792 17.70 -38.21 14.57
CA TRP A 792 17.91 -38.90 13.30
C TRP A 792 16.83 -38.49 12.31
N ARG A 793 17.22 -37.98 11.14
CA ARG A 793 16.32 -37.56 10.05
C ARG A 793 15.24 -36.54 10.41
N GLY A 794 15.31 -35.94 11.61
CA GLY A 794 14.30 -35.03 12.15
C GLY A 794 13.08 -35.73 12.76
N ASN A 795 12.75 -36.96 12.36
CA ASN A 795 11.54 -37.68 12.78
C ASN A 795 11.81 -38.99 13.56
N GLU A 796 13.06 -39.42 13.67
CA GLU A 796 13.48 -40.58 14.45
C GLU A 796 14.31 -40.08 15.64
N LEU A 797 13.81 -40.23 16.87
CA LEU A 797 14.53 -39.84 18.08
C LEU A 797 15.02 -41.08 18.82
N ALA A 798 16.32 -41.24 19.02
CA ALA A 798 16.88 -42.40 19.72
C ALA A 798 17.69 -41.99 20.94
N TRP A 799 17.73 -42.83 21.97
CA TRP A 799 18.58 -42.58 23.14
C TRP A 799 19.05 -43.88 23.79
N SER A 800 20.19 -43.78 24.45
CA SER A 800 20.77 -44.87 25.23
C SER A 800 20.67 -44.54 26.70
N THR A 801 20.41 -45.55 27.52
CA THR A 801 20.14 -45.44 28.96
C THR A 801 21.19 -46.17 29.81
N GLY A 802 22.19 -46.76 29.16
CA GLY A 802 23.35 -47.38 29.78
C GLY A 802 23.63 -48.80 29.30
N TYR A 803 22.77 -49.38 28.46
CA TYR A 803 22.96 -50.73 27.92
C TYR A 803 23.65 -50.73 26.57
N THR A 804 23.34 -49.74 25.73
CA THR A 804 24.10 -49.45 24.52
C THR A 804 25.20 -48.45 24.86
N GLU A 805 26.46 -48.88 24.80
CA GLU A 805 27.63 -48.03 25.09
C GLU A 805 28.16 -47.29 23.84
N SER A 806 27.87 -47.81 22.65
CA SER A 806 28.24 -47.17 21.38
C SER A 806 27.26 -47.45 20.25
N VAL A 807 27.08 -46.47 19.36
CA VAL A 807 26.25 -46.55 18.15
C VAL A 807 27.11 -46.16 16.96
N HIS A 808 27.19 -47.02 15.95
CA HIS A 808 28.02 -46.80 14.75
C HIS A 808 29.50 -46.45 15.03
N GLY A 809 30.05 -46.96 16.14
CA GLY A 809 31.43 -46.69 16.57
C GLY A 809 31.63 -45.39 17.36
N CYS A 810 30.55 -44.67 17.70
CA CYS A 810 30.57 -43.51 18.58
C CYS A 810 30.11 -43.89 20.00
N PRO A 811 30.81 -43.48 21.07
CA PRO A 811 30.30 -43.58 22.44
C PRO A 811 28.97 -42.84 22.60
N THR A 812 28.08 -43.36 23.46
CA THR A 812 26.79 -42.73 23.76
C THR A 812 26.81 -41.98 25.10
N SER A 813 26.11 -40.85 25.18
CA SER A 813 25.94 -40.00 26.36
C SER A 813 24.79 -40.50 27.25
N SER A 814 24.83 -41.76 27.65
CA SER A 814 23.68 -42.47 28.21
C SER A 814 23.22 -42.00 29.59
N ALA A 815 24.11 -41.39 30.37
CA ALA A 815 23.81 -40.87 31.71
C ALA A 815 22.67 -39.85 31.72
N HIS A 816 22.56 -39.01 30.67
CA HIS A 816 21.52 -37.99 30.58
C HIS A 816 20.11 -38.58 30.48
N TYR A 817 19.97 -39.78 29.88
CA TYR A 817 18.67 -40.42 29.62
C TYR A 817 18.39 -41.61 30.54
N ALA A 818 19.35 -42.02 31.39
CA ALA A 818 19.24 -43.21 32.24
C ALA A 818 17.96 -43.22 33.10
N SER A 819 17.55 -42.05 33.61
CA SER A 819 16.34 -41.90 34.43
C SER A 819 15.03 -41.97 33.65
N MET A 820 15.06 -41.95 32.31
CA MET A 820 13.86 -41.97 31.47
C MET A 820 13.14 -43.34 31.50
N MET A 821 13.85 -44.43 31.80
CA MET A 821 13.25 -45.76 31.93
C MET A 821 12.21 -45.79 33.05
N GLY A 822 11.01 -46.26 32.75
CA GLY A 822 9.89 -46.32 33.69
C GLY A 822 9.11 -45.00 33.82
N LYS A 823 9.47 -43.97 33.04
CA LYS A 823 8.68 -42.72 32.93
C LYS A 823 7.72 -42.79 31.74
N THR A 824 6.80 -41.84 31.69
CA THR A 824 5.85 -41.67 30.57
C THR A 824 6.11 -40.34 29.90
N ILE A 825 6.39 -40.38 28.59
CA ILE A 825 6.58 -39.21 27.72
C ILE A 825 5.20 -38.62 27.41
N ASP A 826 4.98 -37.34 27.69
CA ASP A 826 3.72 -36.66 27.34
C ASP A 826 3.85 -35.83 26.06
N SER A 827 5.00 -35.18 25.85
CA SER A 827 5.17 -34.20 24.79
C SER A 827 6.61 -34.06 24.33
N ILE A 828 6.77 -33.54 23.12
CA ILE A 828 8.06 -33.26 22.50
C ILE A 828 8.04 -31.82 21.99
N GLU A 829 9.11 -31.08 22.25
CA GLU A 829 9.31 -29.73 21.72
C GLU A 829 10.44 -29.71 20.69
N TYR A 830 10.14 -29.14 19.53
CA TYR A 830 11.07 -28.94 18.42
C TYR A 830 11.37 -27.45 18.28
N TYR A 831 12.65 -27.11 18.42
CA TYR A 831 13.19 -25.79 18.14
C TYR A 831 13.76 -25.83 16.73
N THR A 832 13.20 -25.08 15.80
CA THR A 832 13.64 -25.05 14.40
C THR A 832 13.89 -23.62 13.93
N THR A 833 14.57 -23.47 12.80
CA THR A 833 14.80 -22.17 12.17
C THR A 833 13.49 -21.51 11.71
N ASN A 834 12.43 -22.31 11.54
CA ASN A 834 11.10 -21.86 11.10
C ASN A 834 10.15 -21.58 12.27
N GLY A 835 10.50 -21.95 13.50
CA GLY A 835 9.68 -21.70 14.68
C GLY A 835 9.79 -22.79 15.75
N LEU A 836 8.96 -22.63 16.79
CA LEU A 836 8.86 -23.57 17.90
C LEU A 836 7.58 -24.41 17.76
N TYR A 837 7.72 -25.73 17.86
CA TYR A 837 6.63 -26.67 17.72
C TYR A 837 6.53 -27.61 18.91
N THR A 838 5.31 -28.01 19.28
CA THR A 838 5.05 -29.01 20.31
C THR A 838 4.20 -30.14 19.75
N ILE A 839 4.50 -31.37 20.15
CA ILE A 839 3.81 -32.59 19.74
C ILE A 839 3.35 -33.30 21.01
N ASP A 840 2.04 -33.52 21.13
CA ASP A 840 1.46 -34.39 22.16
C ASP A 840 1.54 -35.85 21.68
N VAL A 841 2.18 -36.71 22.47
CA VAL A 841 2.37 -38.13 22.13
C VAL A 841 1.43 -39.07 22.86
N ASN A 842 0.38 -38.54 23.50
CA ASN A 842 -0.67 -39.29 24.20
C ASN A 842 -0.10 -40.27 25.25
N ASP A 843 0.76 -39.77 26.14
CA ASP A 843 1.31 -40.51 27.29
C ASP A 843 1.97 -41.85 26.92
N LEU A 844 3.15 -41.78 26.33
CA LEU A 844 3.92 -42.94 25.88
C LEU A 844 4.87 -43.46 26.98
N TYR A 845 4.52 -44.60 27.57
CA TYR A 845 5.33 -45.23 28.61
C TYR A 845 6.64 -45.80 28.04
N VAL A 846 7.76 -45.51 28.71
CA VAL A 846 9.10 -46.04 28.38
C VAL A 846 9.37 -47.28 29.24
N PRO A 847 9.29 -48.50 28.67
CA PRO A 847 9.37 -49.73 29.47
C PRO A 847 10.73 -49.94 30.11
N VAL A 848 10.78 -50.53 31.30
CA VAL A 848 12.05 -50.87 31.96
C VAL A 848 12.71 -52.05 31.23
N LYS A 849 14.01 -51.95 30.94
CA LYS A 849 14.79 -53.02 30.28
C LYS A 849 15.63 -53.85 31.25
N PHE A 850 15.99 -55.05 30.80
CA PHE A 850 17.04 -55.87 31.38
C PHE A 850 18.36 -55.55 30.68
N ALA A 851 19.48 -55.59 31.40
CA ALA A 851 20.78 -55.25 30.84
C ALA A 851 21.17 -56.17 29.67
N LYS A 852 20.89 -57.48 29.81
CA LYS A 852 21.00 -58.45 28.73
C LYS A 852 19.82 -59.41 28.79
N THR A 853 19.21 -59.69 27.65
CA THR A 853 18.09 -60.64 27.57
C THR A 853 18.49 -62.05 27.99
N GLU A 854 19.71 -62.47 27.68
CA GLU A 854 20.28 -63.77 28.07
C GLU A 854 20.40 -63.96 29.58
N ASP A 855 20.52 -62.87 30.36
CA ASP A 855 20.55 -62.97 31.83
C ASP A 855 19.16 -63.20 32.42
N ALA A 856 18.10 -62.96 31.65
CA ALA A 856 16.70 -63.08 32.06
C ALA A 856 16.01 -64.33 31.48
N VAL A 857 16.31 -64.69 30.23
CA VAL A 857 15.71 -65.85 29.56
C VAL A 857 16.67 -66.52 28.57
N LYS A 858 16.82 -67.85 28.71
CA LYS A 858 17.53 -68.72 27.77
C LYS A 858 16.69 -69.94 27.45
N VAL A 859 16.72 -70.40 26.21
CA VAL A 859 16.04 -71.63 25.78
C VAL A 859 17.08 -72.51 25.11
N ALA A 860 17.14 -73.79 25.47
CA ALA A 860 18.04 -74.74 24.84
C ALA A 860 17.52 -75.17 23.46
N ASP A 861 18.42 -75.47 22.55
CA ASP A 861 18.09 -76.16 21.30
C ASP A 861 17.55 -77.57 21.61
N ALA A 862 16.68 -78.08 20.75
CA ALA A 862 16.08 -79.40 20.92
C ALA A 862 15.84 -80.11 19.59
N ASP A 863 15.78 -81.43 19.64
CA ASP A 863 15.29 -82.22 18.51
C ASP A 863 13.79 -81.96 18.31
N ILE A 864 13.37 -81.81 17.07
CA ILE A 864 11.98 -81.51 16.69
C ILE A 864 11.00 -82.59 17.17
N SER A 865 11.44 -83.84 17.33
CA SER A 865 10.64 -84.94 17.84
C SER A 865 10.49 -84.95 19.36
N ALA A 866 11.29 -84.16 20.10
CA ALA A 866 11.34 -84.22 21.56
C ALA A 866 10.06 -83.69 22.24
N GLY A 867 9.30 -82.82 21.56
CA GLY A 867 8.07 -82.19 22.08
C GLY A 867 8.27 -81.25 23.29
N LYS A 868 9.52 -81.02 23.71
CA LYS A 868 9.88 -80.11 24.80
C LYS A 868 11.35 -79.73 24.75
N THR A 869 11.69 -78.60 25.39
CA THR A 869 13.06 -78.15 25.63
C THR A 869 13.19 -77.46 27.00
N ALA A 870 14.42 -77.29 27.48
CA ALA A 870 14.73 -76.58 28.71
C ALA A 870 14.66 -75.06 28.52
N ILE A 871 14.11 -74.35 29.50
CA ILE A 871 14.11 -72.88 29.57
C ILE A 871 14.63 -72.44 30.94
N GLU A 872 15.57 -71.49 30.94
CA GLU A 872 16.06 -70.82 32.14
C GLU A 872 15.37 -69.46 32.24
N LEU A 873 14.76 -69.19 33.40
CA LEU A 873 14.03 -67.95 33.68
C LEU A 873 14.61 -67.29 34.94
N ASN A 874 15.08 -66.06 34.78
CA ASN A 874 15.59 -65.21 35.86
C ASN A 874 14.92 -63.82 35.74
N LEU A 875 13.59 -63.82 35.84
CA LEU A 875 12.75 -62.64 35.74
C LEU A 875 12.67 -61.94 37.11
N ARG A 876 12.36 -60.64 37.13
CA ARG A 876 12.14 -59.88 38.37
C ARG A 876 10.82 -60.32 39.03
N ASP A 877 10.72 -60.20 40.35
CA ASP A 877 9.56 -60.66 41.14
C ASP A 877 8.21 -60.06 40.69
N ASP A 878 8.23 -58.86 40.12
CA ASP A 878 7.06 -58.10 39.66
C ASP A 878 6.80 -58.22 38.14
N PHE A 879 7.57 -59.04 37.42
CA PHE A 879 7.36 -59.34 36.00
C PHE A 879 6.31 -60.46 35.87
N ASP A 880 5.17 -60.20 35.21
CA ASP A 880 4.15 -61.23 34.97
C ASP A 880 4.27 -61.79 33.54
N PRO A 881 4.90 -62.97 33.32
CA PRO A 881 5.25 -63.40 31.99
C PRO A 881 4.07 -63.94 31.17
N LYS A 882 4.09 -63.63 29.88
CA LYS A 882 3.31 -64.26 28.80
C LYS A 882 4.26 -64.70 27.70
N TYR A 883 4.24 -66.00 27.39
CA TYR A 883 5.13 -66.63 26.42
C TYR A 883 4.43 -66.79 25.08
N THR A 884 5.11 -66.39 24.00
CA THR A 884 4.65 -66.61 22.62
C THR A 884 5.83 -66.99 21.73
N VAL A 885 5.64 -67.97 20.86
CA VAL A 885 6.60 -68.31 19.79
C VAL A 885 5.84 -68.25 18.47
N GLU A 886 6.31 -67.44 17.54
CA GLU A 886 5.69 -67.35 16.21
C GLU A 886 5.86 -68.68 15.46
N GLY A 887 4.79 -69.17 14.83
CA GLY A 887 4.80 -70.45 14.10
C GLY A 887 4.91 -71.70 14.99
N LEU A 888 4.84 -71.57 16.32
CA LEU A 888 4.91 -72.71 17.24
C LEU A 888 3.99 -72.53 18.45
N ASN A 889 3.07 -73.48 18.63
CA ASN A 889 2.22 -73.51 19.82
C ASN A 889 3.02 -74.05 21.01
N VAL A 890 3.29 -73.18 21.98
CA VAL A 890 4.11 -73.52 23.16
C VAL A 890 3.36 -73.33 24.47
N LYS A 891 3.75 -74.11 25.48
CA LYS A 891 3.34 -73.94 26.88
C LYS A 891 4.55 -74.05 27.79
N VAL A 892 4.73 -73.08 28.67
CA VAL A 892 5.84 -73.03 29.63
C VAL A 892 5.31 -73.34 31.03
N GLU A 893 5.86 -74.36 31.67
CA GLU A 893 5.57 -74.73 33.07
C GLU A 893 6.88 -75.00 33.81
N GLY A 894 7.19 -74.19 34.83
CA GLY A 894 8.49 -74.22 35.48
C GLY A 894 9.63 -73.91 34.49
N ASN A 895 10.68 -74.73 34.49
CA ASN A 895 11.86 -74.59 33.62
C ASN A 895 11.76 -75.42 32.33
N VAL A 896 10.54 -75.71 31.87
CA VAL A 896 10.29 -76.54 30.67
C VAL A 896 9.35 -75.80 29.72
N LEU A 897 9.78 -75.69 28.45
CA LEU A 897 8.96 -75.25 27.33
C LEU A 897 8.50 -76.49 26.57
N THR A 898 7.18 -76.70 26.48
CA THR A 898 6.56 -77.82 25.75
C THR A 898 5.96 -77.32 24.45
N PHE A 899 6.06 -78.12 23.39
CA PHE A 899 5.50 -77.85 22.07
C PHE A 899 4.91 -79.13 21.46
N LYS A 900 3.98 -79.00 20.51
CA LYS A 900 3.35 -80.15 19.89
C LYS A 900 4.27 -80.75 18.82
N ALA A 901 4.87 -81.90 19.10
CA ALA A 901 5.67 -82.66 18.14
C ALA A 901 4.76 -83.39 17.13
N ASP A 902 4.35 -82.69 16.08
CA ASP A 902 3.56 -83.25 14.98
C ASP A 902 4.07 -82.76 13.61
N SER A 903 3.38 -83.08 12.52
CA SER A 903 3.80 -82.68 11.17
C SER A 903 3.63 -81.19 10.87
N SER A 904 3.11 -80.38 11.79
CA SER A 904 2.94 -78.93 11.59
C SER A 904 4.15 -78.10 12.03
N ILE A 905 5.14 -78.72 12.66
CA ILE A 905 6.38 -78.05 13.08
C ILE A 905 7.49 -78.33 12.08
N ASN A 906 8.27 -77.31 11.77
CA ASN A 906 9.32 -77.34 10.76
C ASN A 906 10.69 -77.18 11.43
N PRO A 907 11.73 -77.93 11.03
CA PRO A 907 13.08 -77.71 11.56
C PRO A 907 13.54 -76.29 11.23
N GLY A 908 14.18 -75.63 12.19
CA GLY A 908 14.62 -74.25 11.99
C GLY A 908 14.77 -73.47 13.29
N LYS A 909 14.99 -72.16 13.13
CA LYS A 909 15.16 -71.22 14.23
C LYS A 909 13.80 -70.63 14.64
N TYR A 910 13.50 -70.71 15.93
CA TYR A 910 12.31 -70.16 16.56
C TYR A 910 12.68 -69.01 17.50
N THR A 911 11.77 -68.03 17.67
CA THR A 911 11.95 -66.90 18.60
C THR A 911 10.90 -66.94 19.69
N LEU A 912 11.34 -67.12 20.94
CA LEU A 912 10.51 -66.94 22.12
C LEU A 912 10.46 -65.46 22.48
N THR A 913 9.23 -64.92 22.52
CA THR A 913 8.94 -63.62 23.11
C THR A 913 8.29 -63.81 24.47
N VAL A 914 8.87 -63.22 25.51
CA VAL A 914 8.34 -63.16 26.88
C VAL A 914 7.90 -61.73 27.16
N LYS A 915 6.58 -61.52 27.22
CA LYS A 915 5.98 -60.22 27.51
C LYS A 915 5.62 -60.10 28.98
N ASP A 916 5.76 -58.92 29.56
CA ASP A 916 5.14 -58.60 30.84
C ASP A 916 3.67 -58.21 30.62
N LYS A 917 2.73 -58.93 31.24
CA LYS A 917 1.30 -58.62 31.10
C LYS A 917 0.93 -57.24 31.64
N ASN A 918 1.72 -56.73 32.60
CA ASN A 918 1.52 -55.40 33.16
C ASN A 918 2.08 -54.30 32.25
N GLY A 919 2.85 -54.64 31.21
CA GLY A 919 3.47 -53.69 30.29
C GLY A 919 4.57 -52.84 30.92
N LYS A 920 5.04 -53.16 32.14
CA LYS A 920 6.07 -52.38 32.86
C LYS A 920 7.45 -52.60 32.26
N TYR A 921 7.73 -53.82 31.82
CA TYR A 921 9.02 -54.23 31.25
C TYR A 921 8.95 -54.39 29.73
N ALA A 922 10.05 -54.11 29.05
CA ALA A 922 10.19 -54.37 27.62
C ALA A 922 10.11 -55.87 27.32
N ASP A 923 9.54 -56.23 26.17
CA ASP A 923 9.49 -57.61 25.68
C ASP A 923 10.89 -58.23 25.60
N LEU A 924 11.06 -59.40 26.22
CA LEU A 924 12.30 -60.18 26.13
C LEU A 924 12.19 -61.14 24.94
N LYS A 925 13.16 -61.10 24.02
CA LYS A 925 13.22 -62.00 22.85
C LYS A 925 14.49 -62.84 22.89
N THR A 926 14.34 -64.16 22.84
CA THR A 926 15.45 -65.12 22.72
C THR A 926 15.15 -66.15 21.64
N THR A 927 16.18 -66.80 21.11
CA THR A 927 16.04 -67.74 19.98
C THR A 927 16.55 -69.11 20.36
N PHE A 928 15.92 -70.16 19.82
CA PHE A 928 16.37 -71.55 19.93
C PHE A 928 16.12 -72.27 18.60
N ILE A 929 16.85 -73.35 18.36
CA ILE A 929 16.75 -74.15 17.15
C ILE A 929 16.01 -75.45 17.48
N LEU A 930 15.01 -75.78 16.66
CA LEU A 930 14.47 -77.13 16.58
C LEU A 930 15.15 -77.85 15.42
N SER A 931 15.83 -78.95 15.71
CA SER A 931 16.67 -79.65 14.75
C SER A 931 16.15 -81.04 14.38
N THR A 932 16.55 -81.53 13.21
CA THR A 932 16.34 -82.91 12.76
C THR A 932 17.60 -83.47 12.10
N THR A 933 17.74 -84.79 12.12
CA THR A 933 18.71 -85.54 11.31
C THR A 933 18.18 -85.93 9.94
N ASP A 934 16.87 -85.79 9.70
CA ASP A 934 16.24 -86.17 8.44
C ASP A 934 16.68 -85.22 7.32
N MET A 935 17.18 -85.78 6.22
CA MET A 935 17.65 -85.01 5.06
C MET A 935 16.58 -85.01 3.97
N PRO A 936 15.89 -83.88 3.72
CA PRO A 936 14.79 -83.84 2.78
C PRO A 936 15.21 -83.60 1.33
N ALA A 937 16.49 -83.33 1.08
CA ALA A 937 17.04 -82.98 -0.23
C ALA A 937 18.11 -83.97 -0.70
N ILE A 938 18.13 -84.25 -2.00
CA ILE A 938 19.18 -85.02 -2.67
C ILE A 938 19.65 -84.25 -3.92
N TYR A 939 20.92 -84.38 -4.30
CA TYR A 939 21.44 -83.74 -5.51
C TYR A 939 21.24 -84.63 -6.74
N ASP A 940 20.51 -84.10 -7.72
CA ASP A 940 20.38 -84.64 -9.06
C ASP A 940 21.50 -84.07 -9.95
N ALA A 941 22.48 -84.92 -10.26
CA ALA A 941 23.65 -84.54 -11.05
C ALA A 941 23.32 -84.25 -12.51
N ASP A 942 22.31 -84.90 -13.08
CA ASP A 942 21.94 -84.75 -14.50
C ASP A 942 21.26 -83.40 -14.73
N ASN A 943 20.37 -83.01 -13.80
CA ASN A 943 19.64 -81.75 -13.86
C ASN A 943 20.33 -80.60 -13.10
N LYS A 944 21.45 -80.88 -12.42
CA LYS A 944 22.23 -79.91 -11.62
C LYS A 944 21.36 -79.22 -10.58
N LYS A 945 20.59 -80.00 -9.82
CA LYS A 945 19.51 -79.47 -8.98
C LYS A 945 19.32 -80.31 -7.73
N LEU A 946 19.01 -79.67 -6.61
CA LEU A 946 18.50 -80.34 -5.43
C LEU A 946 17.03 -80.71 -5.65
N THR A 947 16.68 -81.96 -5.39
CA THR A 947 15.32 -82.51 -5.51
C THR A 947 14.89 -83.16 -4.20
N VAL A 948 13.59 -83.48 -4.09
CA VAL A 948 13.02 -84.12 -2.91
C VAL A 948 13.62 -85.52 -2.73
N ALA A 949 14.14 -85.82 -1.54
CA ALA A 949 14.65 -87.15 -1.20
C ALA A 949 13.52 -88.19 -1.13
N GLU A 950 13.83 -89.46 -1.44
CA GLU A 950 12.84 -90.56 -1.59
C GLU A 950 11.91 -90.76 -0.37
N ASN A 951 12.39 -90.45 0.85
CA ASN A 951 11.63 -90.58 2.10
C ASN A 951 11.15 -89.23 2.66
N SER A 952 11.06 -88.20 1.82
CA SER A 952 10.69 -86.84 2.19
C SER A 952 9.48 -86.34 1.40
N ASN A 953 9.03 -85.13 1.69
CA ASN A 953 7.98 -84.43 0.97
C ASN A 953 8.43 -83.01 0.56
N GLU A 954 7.63 -82.38 -0.29
CA GLU A 954 7.91 -81.07 -0.85
C GLU A 954 7.97 -79.95 0.22
N GLU A 955 7.17 -80.04 1.28
CA GLU A 955 7.16 -79.06 2.37
C GLU A 955 8.47 -79.09 3.18
N ALA A 956 8.95 -80.29 3.53
CA ALA A 956 10.23 -80.48 4.22
C ALA A 956 11.41 -80.05 3.32
N PHE A 957 11.35 -80.34 2.01
CA PHE A 957 12.35 -79.89 1.05
C PHE A 957 12.38 -78.36 0.93
N ASN A 958 11.22 -77.71 0.78
CA ASN A 958 11.14 -76.26 0.67
C ASN A 958 11.61 -75.56 1.95
N THR A 959 11.28 -76.13 3.12
CA THR A 959 11.79 -75.67 4.42
C THR A 959 13.32 -75.77 4.47
N TYR A 960 13.90 -76.89 4.03
CA TYR A 960 15.35 -77.06 3.96
C TYR A 960 16.04 -76.04 3.05
N ILE A 961 15.50 -75.82 1.84
CA ILE A 961 16.03 -74.81 0.90
C ILE A 961 15.91 -73.40 1.49
N GLY A 962 14.78 -73.08 2.13
CA GLY A 962 14.54 -71.79 2.77
C GLY A 962 15.47 -71.49 3.94
N ASN A 963 15.94 -72.53 4.64
CA ASN A 963 16.81 -72.42 5.81
C ASN A 963 18.31 -72.49 5.49
N ILE A 964 18.72 -72.58 4.22
CA ILE A 964 20.14 -72.60 3.85
C ILE A 964 20.82 -71.31 4.33
N THR A 965 21.85 -71.46 5.16
CA THR A 965 22.63 -70.33 5.70
C THR A 965 23.96 -70.15 4.98
N SER A 966 24.60 -71.25 4.60
CA SER A 966 25.87 -71.22 3.89
C SER A 966 26.00 -72.42 2.95
N VAL A 967 26.76 -72.20 1.87
CA VAL A 967 27.20 -73.24 0.96
C VAL A 967 28.72 -73.18 0.91
N ASN A 968 29.37 -74.23 1.36
CA ASN A 968 30.81 -74.39 1.24
C ASN A 968 31.13 -74.98 -0.13
N VAL A 969 32.04 -74.36 -0.87
CA VAL A 969 32.56 -74.91 -2.13
C VAL A 969 34.08 -75.06 -2.00
N ASN A 970 34.57 -76.29 -2.08
CA ASN A 970 36.00 -76.64 -1.97
C ASN A 970 36.70 -75.98 -0.75
N GLY A 971 36.03 -75.96 0.41
CA GLY A 971 36.57 -75.41 1.66
C GLY A 971 36.34 -73.91 1.85
N THR A 972 35.76 -73.21 0.88
CA THR A 972 35.39 -71.78 1.01
C THR A 972 33.91 -71.63 1.31
N ASP A 973 33.57 -70.96 2.41
CA ASP A 973 32.18 -70.69 2.80
C ASP A 973 31.60 -69.48 2.06
N TYR A 974 30.43 -69.68 1.47
CA TYR A 974 29.63 -68.62 0.87
C TYR A 974 28.30 -68.50 1.62
N ALA A 975 28.02 -67.32 2.17
CA ALA A 975 26.73 -67.05 2.80
C ALA A 975 25.60 -67.10 1.75
N ALA A 976 24.51 -67.81 2.05
CA ALA A 976 23.37 -67.96 1.14
C ALA A 976 22.39 -66.76 1.21
N SER A 977 22.49 -65.94 2.27
CA SER A 977 21.67 -64.74 2.46
C SER A 977 22.47 -63.62 3.16
N GLY A 978 21.99 -62.38 3.07
CA GLY A 978 22.63 -61.20 3.66
C GLY A 978 23.52 -60.39 2.70
N ARG A 979 24.10 -59.30 3.19
CA ARG A 979 24.93 -58.39 2.37
C ARG A 979 26.24 -59.09 1.97
N GLY A 980 26.44 -59.28 0.67
CA GLY A 980 27.60 -60.01 0.13
C GLY A 980 27.38 -61.53 -0.06
N SER A 981 26.15 -62.01 0.10
CA SER A 981 25.80 -63.41 -0.18
C SER A 981 26.04 -63.78 -1.64
N VAL A 982 26.53 -65.00 -1.88
CA VAL A 982 26.66 -65.56 -3.24
C VAL A 982 25.61 -66.67 -3.37
N LYS A 983 24.66 -66.47 -4.28
CA LYS A 983 23.61 -67.45 -4.53
C LYS A 983 24.20 -68.63 -5.31
N ILE A 984 24.47 -69.73 -4.62
CA ILE A 984 25.00 -70.98 -5.20
C ILE A 984 23.88 -71.99 -5.46
N ILE A 985 22.87 -72.03 -4.59
CA ILE A 985 21.64 -72.81 -4.75
C ILE A 985 20.49 -71.82 -4.86
N ASP A 986 19.66 -71.93 -5.90
CA ASP A 986 18.47 -71.08 -6.05
C ASP A 986 17.28 -71.60 -5.22
N LYS A 987 16.24 -70.78 -5.08
CA LYS A 987 15.07 -71.07 -4.25
C LYS A 987 14.30 -72.33 -4.67
N ASP A 988 14.47 -72.76 -5.91
CA ASP A 988 13.86 -73.98 -6.44
C ASP A 988 14.78 -75.21 -6.30
N GLY A 989 15.98 -75.06 -5.73
CA GLY A 989 16.99 -76.09 -5.58
C GLY A 989 18.05 -76.12 -6.68
N THR A 990 17.93 -75.32 -7.74
CA THR A 990 18.88 -75.36 -8.88
C THR A 990 20.28 -74.90 -8.48
N LEU A 991 21.31 -75.62 -8.92
CA LEU A 991 22.70 -75.20 -8.76
C LEU A 991 23.02 -74.10 -9.78
N VAL A 992 23.39 -72.92 -9.28
CA VAL A 992 23.69 -71.74 -10.09
C VAL A 992 25.12 -71.87 -10.63
N THR A 993 25.28 -72.50 -11.80
CA THR A 993 26.59 -72.90 -12.35
C THR A 993 27.45 -71.74 -12.86
N ASP A 994 26.92 -70.53 -12.96
CA ASP A 994 27.64 -69.29 -13.28
C ASP A 994 27.96 -68.45 -12.02
N ALA A 995 27.64 -68.97 -10.82
CA ALA A 995 28.01 -68.33 -9.57
C ALA A 995 29.53 -68.18 -9.45
N ALA A 996 29.97 -67.18 -8.68
CA ALA A 996 31.38 -66.83 -8.50
C ALA A 996 32.37 -68.01 -8.31
N PRO A 997 32.08 -69.07 -7.52
CA PRO A 997 33.00 -70.20 -7.40
C PRO A 997 33.17 -71.04 -8.68
N PHE A 998 32.24 -70.97 -9.63
CA PHE A 998 32.21 -71.80 -10.84
C PHE A 998 32.46 -71.02 -12.14
N LYS A 999 32.27 -69.70 -12.12
CA LYS A 999 32.20 -68.81 -13.30
C LYS A 999 33.38 -68.91 -14.27
N ASP A 1000 34.56 -69.30 -13.78
CA ASP A 1000 35.81 -69.43 -14.55
C ASP A 1000 36.41 -70.85 -14.48
N ALA A 1001 35.63 -71.83 -14.04
CA ALA A 1001 36.09 -73.20 -13.89
C ALA A 1001 36.30 -73.88 -15.24
N VAL A 1002 37.45 -74.53 -15.43
CA VAL A 1002 37.71 -75.30 -16.65
C VAL A 1002 36.83 -76.54 -16.72
N ALA A 1003 36.48 -76.96 -17.94
CA ALA A 1003 35.81 -78.23 -18.22
C ALA A 1003 36.43 -79.39 -17.43
N GLU A 1004 35.58 -80.31 -16.97
CA GLU A 1004 35.93 -81.48 -16.13
C GLU A 1004 36.38 -81.16 -14.68
N THR A 1005 36.43 -79.89 -14.25
CA THR A 1005 36.73 -79.53 -12.85
C THR A 1005 35.64 -80.05 -11.90
N GLU A 1006 36.04 -80.66 -10.79
CA GLU A 1006 35.14 -81.12 -9.73
C GLU A 1006 35.13 -80.15 -8.53
N PHE A 1007 33.94 -79.91 -8.00
CA PHE A 1007 33.67 -79.09 -6.83
C PHE A 1007 32.96 -79.92 -5.77
N GLN A 1008 33.55 -80.04 -4.59
CA GLN A 1008 32.89 -80.55 -3.41
C GLN A 1008 32.03 -79.43 -2.81
N ILE A 1009 30.73 -79.65 -2.76
CA ILE A 1009 29.73 -78.69 -2.28
C ILE A 1009 29.13 -79.24 -0.98
N THR A 1010 29.13 -78.44 0.08
CA THR A 1010 28.45 -78.75 1.35
C THR A 1010 27.44 -77.66 1.69
N VAL A 1011 26.16 -78.04 1.73
CA VAL A 1011 25.05 -77.14 2.02
C VAL A 1011 24.70 -77.24 3.50
N THR A 1012 24.77 -76.10 4.21
CA THR A 1012 24.40 -75.97 5.61
C THR A 1012 23.05 -75.26 5.74
N SER A 1013 22.10 -75.89 6.41
CA SER A 1013 20.74 -75.38 6.59
C SER A 1013 20.36 -75.36 8.08
N THR A 1014 19.81 -74.25 8.56
CA THR A 1014 19.42 -74.11 9.97
C THR A 1014 18.29 -75.09 10.33
N GLY A 1015 18.46 -75.82 11.43
CA GLY A 1015 17.53 -76.88 11.83
C GLY A 1015 17.90 -78.27 11.29
N TYR A 1016 18.95 -78.40 10.49
CA TYR A 1016 19.42 -79.69 9.97
C TYR A 1016 20.83 -79.97 10.47
N THR A 1017 20.99 -80.99 11.31
CA THR A 1017 22.28 -81.25 11.98
C THR A 1017 23.32 -81.90 11.07
N THR A 1018 22.87 -82.49 9.96
CA THR A 1018 23.72 -83.15 8.98
C THR A 1018 23.71 -82.33 7.69
N PRO A 1019 24.84 -81.70 7.31
CA PRO A 1019 24.94 -80.99 6.03
C PRO A 1019 24.78 -81.93 4.83
N LEU A 1020 24.19 -81.43 3.73
CA LEU A 1020 24.17 -82.16 2.46
C LEU A 1020 25.47 -81.93 1.71
N THR A 1021 26.24 -82.99 1.46
CA THR A 1021 27.47 -82.93 0.66
C THR A 1021 27.31 -83.68 -0.66
N PHE A 1022 27.70 -83.05 -1.77
CA PHE A 1022 27.71 -83.65 -3.10
C PHE A 1022 28.83 -83.08 -3.97
N THR A 1023 29.10 -83.71 -5.11
CA THR A 1023 30.11 -83.27 -6.07
C THR A 1023 29.43 -82.73 -7.33
N TYR A 1024 29.81 -81.52 -7.74
CA TYR A 1024 29.47 -80.95 -9.04
C TYR A 1024 30.67 -81.00 -9.98
N LYS A 1025 30.50 -81.53 -11.19
CA LYS A 1025 31.54 -81.60 -12.21
C LYS A 1025 31.18 -80.69 -13.39
N VAL A 1026 32.09 -79.81 -13.79
CA VAL A 1026 31.91 -78.91 -14.95
C VAL A 1026 31.87 -79.76 -16.22
N PRO A 1027 30.81 -79.68 -17.05
CA PRO A 1027 30.72 -80.45 -18.28
C PRO A 1027 31.85 -80.10 -19.29
N GLY A 1028 32.45 -81.10 -19.96
CA GLY A 1028 33.41 -80.89 -21.05
C GLY A 1028 32.80 -80.58 -22.42
N GLU A 1029 33.57 -79.94 -23.32
CA GLU A 1029 33.11 -79.58 -24.67
C GLU A 1029 32.87 -80.81 -25.58
N THR A 1030 31.72 -80.83 -26.29
CA THR A 1030 31.48 -81.64 -27.50
C THR A 1030 30.36 -81.00 -28.35
N PRO A 1031 30.23 -81.34 -29.66
CA PRO A 1031 30.51 -80.54 -30.85
C PRO A 1031 29.32 -79.71 -31.42
N ALA A 1032 29.59 -78.98 -32.52
CA ALA A 1032 28.71 -78.10 -33.30
C ALA A 1032 27.28 -78.62 -33.60
N PRO A 1033 26.27 -77.73 -33.79
CA PRO A 1033 24.85 -78.08 -33.76
C PRO A 1033 24.40 -78.89 -34.98
N PHE A 1034 23.52 -79.86 -34.75
CA PHE A 1034 22.74 -80.56 -35.78
C PHE A 1034 21.44 -79.80 -36.06
N GLU A 1035 21.05 -79.66 -37.34
CA GLU A 1035 19.73 -79.14 -37.72
C GLU A 1035 18.63 -80.14 -37.33
N VAL A 1036 17.55 -79.63 -36.72
CA VAL A 1036 16.39 -80.42 -36.28
C VAL A 1036 15.25 -80.18 -37.28
N ASP A 1037 14.75 -81.25 -37.91
CA ASP A 1037 13.62 -81.18 -38.84
C ASP A 1037 12.31 -80.99 -38.04
N THR A 1038 11.72 -79.80 -38.19
CA THR A 1038 10.51 -79.37 -37.48
C THR A 1038 9.24 -79.51 -38.31
N THR A 1039 9.34 -80.01 -39.54
CA THR A 1039 8.26 -79.99 -40.52
C THR A 1039 7.03 -80.76 -40.05
N LYS A 1040 7.23 -81.91 -39.37
CA LYS A 1040 6.14 -82.75 -38.83
C LYS A 1040 5.42 -82.09 -37.66
N LEU A 1041 6.15 -81.43 -36.77
CA LEU A 1041 5.60 -80.75 -35.60
C LEU A 1041 4.81 -79.51 -36.02
N ALA A 1042 5.33 -78.73 -36.97
CA ALA A 1042 4.64 -77.59 -37.54
C ALA A 1042 3.32 -78.00 -38.22
N ALA A 1043 3.31 -79.10 -38.98
CA ALA A 1043 2.10 -79.62 -39.62
C ALA A 1043 1.04 -80.12 -38.61
N ALA A 1044 1.48 -80.75 -37.50
CA ALA A 1044 0.57 -81.19 -36.44
C ALA A 1044 -0.07 -79.99 -35.71
N ILE A 1045 0.69 -78.93 -35.48
CA ILE A 1045 0.22 -77.67 -34.88
C ILE A 1045 -0.82 -77.01 -35.79
N GLU A 1046 -0.53 -76.87 -37.09
CA GLU A 1046 -1.48 -76.30 -38.05
C GLU A 1046 -2.78 -77.12 -38.12
N LYS A 1047 -2.67 -78.46 -38.09
CA LYS A 1047 -3.83 -79.36 -38.06
C LYS A 1047 -4.68 -79.17 -36.80
N ALA A 1048 -4.07 -79.05 -35.61
CA ALA A 1048 -4.78 -78.82 -34.36
C ALA A 1048 -5.43 -77.43 -34.30
N GLU A 1049 -4.76 -76.39 -34.81
CA GLU A 1049 -5.27 -75.01 -34.85
C GLU A 1049 -6.43 -74.82 -35.83
N GLY A 1050 -6.56 -75.70 -36.83
CA GLY A 1050 -7.65 -75.69 -37.80
C GLY A 1050 -8.95 -76.39 -37.36
N LEU A 1051 -9.00 -76.95 -36.15
CA LEU A 1051 -10.18 -77.62 -35.61
C LEU A 1051 -11.08 -76.63 -34.86
N ASN A 1052 -12.40 -76.91 -34.79
CA ASN A 1052 -13.35 -76.06 -34.08
C ASN A 1052 -13.80 -76.71 -32.76
N GLU A 1053 -13.73 -75.93 -31.67
CA GLU A 1053 -14.10 -76.38 -30.33
C GLU A 1053 -15.53 -76.96 -30.24
N SER A 1054 -16.46 -76.39 -31.00
CA SER A 1054 -17.87 -76.78 -30.99
C SER A 1054 -18.15 -78.19 -31.52
N ASP A 1055 -17.22 -78.76 -32.29
CA ASP A 1055 -17.43 -80.05 -32.95
C ASP A 1055 -17.06 -81.23 -32.02
N TYR A 1056 -16.45 -80.93 -30.87
CA TYR A 1056 -15.86 -81.92 -29.97
C TYR A 1056 -16.31 -81.72 -28.51
N THR A 1057 -16.18 -82.77 -27.69
CA THR A 1057 -16.47 -82.67 -26.25
C THR A 1057 -15.46 -81.76 -25.55
N LYS A 1058 -15.91 -81.00 -24.53
CA LYS A 1058 -15.05 -80.06 -23.79
C LYS A 1058 -13.79 -80.71 -23.20
N ASP A 1059 -13.91 -81.94 -22.70
CA ASP A 1059 -12.78 -82.64 -22.08
C ASP A 1059 -11.74 -83.08 -23.13
N SER A 1060 -12.17 -83.61 -24.28
CA SER A 1060 -11.26 -83.97 -25.36
C SER A 1060 -10.62 -82.72 -26.00
N TRP A 1061 -11.37 -81.63 -26.10
CA TRP A 1061 -10.86 -80.33 -26.56
C TRP A 1061 -9.82 -79.71 -25.61
N LYS A 1062 -10.07 -79.76 -24.30
CA LYS A 1062 -9.11 -79.27 -23.29
C LYS A 1062 -7.81 -80.08 -23.29
N ALA A 1063 -7.90 -81.38 -23.53
CA ALA A 1063 -6.73 -82.24 -23.68
C ALA A 1063 -5.90 -81.85 -24.93
N LEU A 1064 -6.57 -81.58 -26.06
CA LEU A 1064 -5.92 -81.06 -27.28
C LEU A 1064 -5.20 -79.73 -27.03
N GLN A 1065 -5.84 -78.76 -26.37
CA GLN A 1065 -5.24 -77.45 -26.09
C GLN A 1065 -3.97 -77.54 -25.23
N SER A 1066 -3.94 -78.48 -24.28
CA SER A 1066 -2.76 -78.72 -23.44
C SER A 1066 -1.59 -79.24 -24.26
N GLU A 1067 -1.81 -80.24 -25.12
CA GLU A 1067 -0.75 -80.80 -25.96
C GLU A 1067 -0.32 -79.84 -27.09
N LEU A 1068 -1.23 -79.01 -27.62
CA LEU A 1068 -0.90 -77.98 -28.61
C LEU A 1068 0.07 -76.93 -28.05
N THR A 1069 -0.10 -76.59 -26.78
CA THR A 1069 0.79 -75.65 -26.08
C THR A 1069 2.19 -76.25 -25.91
N LYS A 1070 2.29 -77.51 -25.46
CA LYS A 1070 3.56 -78.24 -25.35
C LYS A 1070 4.27 -78.38 -26.70
N ALA A 1071 3.51 -78.68 -27.75
CA ALA A 1071 4.02 -78.77 -29.12
C ALA A 1071 4.60 -77.44 -29.64
N LYS A 1072 3.92 -76.32 -29.41
CA LYS A 1072 4.42 -74.98 -29.77
C LYS A 1072 5.70 -74.61 -29.01
N SER A 1073 5.79 -74.96 -27.73
CA SER A 1073 7.02 -74.77 -26.94
C SER A 1073 8.18 -75.61 -27.48
N ALA A 1074 7.93 -76.88 -27.83
CA ALA A 1074 8.96 -77.75 -28.41
C ALA A 1074 9.44 -77.25 -29.80
N LEU A 1075 8.54 -76.70 -30.63
CA LEU A 1075 8.86 -76.10 -31.93
C LEU A 1075 9.76 -74.86 -31.81
N ALA A 1076 9.54 -74.06 -30.76
CA ALA A 1076 10.36 -72.91 -30.45
C ALA A 1076 11.76 -73.33 -29.95
N ALA A 1077 11.82 -74.33 -29.06
CA ALA A 1077 13.05 -74.73 -28.37
C ALA A 1077 14.02 -75.53 -29.26
N LYS A 1078 13.53 -76.39 -30.18
CA LYS A 1078 14.35 -77.22 -31.10
C LYS A 1078 15.51 -77.96 -30.41
N GLU A 1079 15.27 -78.48 -29.21
CA GLU A 1079 16.31 -79.04 -28.35
C GLU A 1079 16.94 -80.33 -28.92
N SER A 1080 16.13 -81.21 -29.52
CA SER A 1080 16.58 -82.41 -30.24
C SER A 1080 15.52 -82.97 -31.20
N GLN A 1081 15.91 -83.81 -32.17
CA GLN A 1081 14.94 -84.43 -33.10
C GLN A 1081 13.94 -85.32 -32.34
N ASP A 1082 14.39 -86.04 -31.32
CA ASP A 1082 13.52 -86.89 -30.49
C ASP A 1082 12.47 -86.07 -29.72
N THR A 1083 12.83 -84.89 -29.20
CA THR A 1083 11.86 -84.00 -28.55
C THR A 1083 10.85 -83.40 -29.52
N VAL A 1084 11.28 -83.04 -30.74
CA VAL A 1084 10.41 -82.50 -31.79
C VAL A 1084 9.46 -83.58 -32.32
N ASP A 1085 9.96 -84.80 -32.54
CA ASP A 1085 9.16 -85.93 -33.00
C ASP A 1085 8.16 -86.40 -31.93
N LYS A 1086 8.57 -86.50 -30.65
CA LYS A 1086 7.66 -86.84 -29.54
C LYS A 1086 6.57 -85.81 -29.32
N ALA A 1087 6.89 -84.52 -29.49
CA ALA A 1087 5.90 -83.45 -29.41
C ALA A 1087 4.89 -83.53 -30.57
N ALA A 1088 5.36 -83.85 -31.78
CA ALA A 1088 4.49 -84.03 -32.94
C ALA A 1088 3.57 -85.23 -32.76
N ASP A 1089 4.11 -86.35 -32.26
CA ASP A 1089 3.35 -87.57 -32.00
C ASP A 1089 2.34 -87.40 -30.87
N SER A 1090 2.69 -86.67 -29.80
CA SER A 1090 1.77 -86.42 -28.68
C SER A 1090 0.63 -85.49 -29.08
N LEU A 1091 0.91 -84.46 -29.86
CA LEU A 1091 -0.13 -83.59 -30.41
C LEU A 1091 -1.05 -84.34 -31.39
N ASN A 1092 -0.48 -85.15 -32.30
CA ASN A 1092 -1.30 -85.95 -33.21
C ASN A 1092 -2.16 -86.97 -32.46
N LYS A 1093 -1.68 -87.59 -31.39
CA LYS A 1093 -2.50 -88.44 -30.52
C LYS A 1093 -3.65 -87.69 -29.85
N ALA A 1094 -3.42 -86.45 -29.43
CA ALA A 1094 -4.49 -85.62 -28.85
C ALA A 1094 -5.53 -85.20 -29.90
N ILE A 1095 -5.10 -84.93 -31.15
CA ILE A 1095 -6.00 -84.70 -32.29
C ILE A 1095 -6.83 -85.95 -32.57
N ASP A 1096 -6.21 -87.13 -32.59
CA ASP A 1096 -6.89 -88.40 -32.87
C ASP A 1096 -7.80 -88.86 -31.73
N ALA A 1097 -7.58 -88.36 -30.51
CA ALA A 1097 -8.39 -88.63 -29.32
C ALA A 1097 -9.57 -87.66 -29.14
N LEU A 1098 -9.82 -86.77 -30.10
CA LEU A 1098 -10.98 -85.88 -30.09
C LEU A 1098 -12.29 -86.64 -30.28
N GLU A 1099 -13.23 -86.44 -29.37
CA GLU A 1099 -14.54 -87.09 -29.38
C GLU A 1099 -15.61 -86.13 -29.90
N ALA A 1100 -16.36 -86.54 -30.92
CA ALA A 1100 -17.41 -85.73 -31.52
C ALA A 1100 -18.55 -85.45 -30.52
N ALA A 1101 -18.99 -84.21 -30.42
CA ALA A 1101 -20.13 -83.84 -29.58
C ALA A 1101 -21.45 -84.41 -30.16
N THR A 1102 -22.26 -85.09 -29.34
CA THR A 1102 -23.62 -85.53 -29.73
C THR A 1102 -24.68 -84.50 -29.31
N PRO A 1103 -25.74 -84.29 -30.12
CA PRO A 1103 -26.69 -83.20 -29.93
C PRO A 1103 -27.84 -83.59 -28.99
N ASP A 1104 -27.86 -83.00 -27.79
CA ASP A 1104 -29.04 -82.43 -27.09
C ASP A 1104 -28.77 -82.26 -25.58
N GLU A 1105 -28.45 -81.03 -25.16
CA GLU A 1105 -29.14 -80.31 -24.08
C GLU A 1105 -28.63 -78.85 -24.01
N PRO A 1106 -29.50 -77.84 -23.82
CA PRO A 1106 -29.14 -76.45 -24.02
C PRO A 1106 -28.49 -75.85 -22.77
N THR A 1107 -27.19 -75.58 -22.82
CA THR A 1107 -26.53 -74.72 -21.85
C THR A 1107 -26.62 -73.25 -22.29
N LYS A 1108 -27.26 -72.40 -21.48
CA LYS A 1108 -27.30 -70.95 -21.67
C LYS A 1108 -25.88 -70.38 -21.84
N GLU A 1109 -25.61 -69.77 -22.98
CA GLU A 1109 -24.42 -68.94 -23.19
C GLU A 1109 -24.49 -67.64 -22.38
N VAL A 1110 -23.36 -67.24 -21.82
CA VAL A 1110 -23.15 -65.93 -21.18
C VAL A 1110 -22.76 -64.94 -22.28
N SER A 1111 -23.61 -63.94 -22.54
CA SER A 1111 -23.40 -62.90 -23.54
C SER A 1111 -22.42 -61.84 -23.04
N THR A 1112 -21.32 -61.65 -23.76
CA THR A 1112 -20.25 -60.68 -23.43
C THR A 1112 -20.26 -59.43 -24.31
N ASP A 1113 -21.15 -59.36 -25.30
CA ASP A 1113 -21.18 -58.30 -26.32
C ASP A 1113 -21.25 -56.88 -25.72
N ALA A 1114 -22.04 -56.70 -24.65
CA ALA A 1114 -22.20 -55.42 -23.99
C ALA A 1114 -20.91 -54.99 -23.24
N LEU A 1115 -20.21 -55.95 -22.63
CA LEU A 1115 -18.96 -55.74 -21.91
C LEU A 1115 -17.82 -55.41 -22.89
N GLU A 1116 -17.70 -56.19 -23.97
CA GLU A 1116 -16.71 -55.95 -25.03
C GLU A 1116 -16.91 -54.58 -25.69
N LYS A 1117 -18.16 -54.17 -25.90
CA LYS A 1117 -18.49 -52.84 -26.44
C LYS A 1117 -18.13 -51.72 -25.46
N ALA A 1118 -18.35 -51.90 -24.15
CA ALA A 1118 -17.98 -50.93 -23.13
C ALA A 1118 -16.46 -50.81 -22.97
N ILE A 1119 -15.71 -51.92 -23.01
CA ILE A 1119 -14.24 -51.94 -22.99
C ILE A 1119 -13.68 -51.20 -24.20
N LYS A 1120 -14.24 -51.46 -25.39
CA LYS A 1120 -13.84 -50.76 -26.62
C LYS A 1120 -14.14 -49.26 -26.56
N ALA A 1121 -15.26 -48.86 -25.94
CA ALA A 1121 -15.59 -47.45 -25.76
C ALA A 1121 -14.63 -46.74 -24.78
N ALA A 1122 -14.26 -47.40 -23.67
CA ALA A 1122 -13.28 -46.88 -22.72
C ALA A 1122 -11.88 -46.77 -23.34
N GLY A 1123 -11.44 -47.76 -24.12
CA GLY A 1123 -10.13 -47.76 -24.80
C GLY A 1123 -9.98 -46.69 -25.89
N ALA A 1124 -11.08 -46.08 -26.34
CA ALA A 1124 -11.05 -44.97 -27.30
C ALA A 1124 -10.85 -43.59 -26.65
N LEU A 1125 -10.88 -43.51 -25.32
CA LEU A 1125 -10.70 -42.26 -24.57
C LEU A 1125 -9.21 -42.00 -24.35
N LYS A 1126 -8.82 -40.72 -24.22
CA LYS A 1126 -7.43 -40.30 -24.03
C LYS A 1126 -7.21 -39.71 -22.66
N GLU A 1127 -6.23 -40.24 -21.93
CA GLU A 1127 -5.89 -39.82 -20.56
C GLU A 1127 -5.65 -38.32 -20.43
N SER A 1128 -5.04 -37.71 -21.44
CA SER A 1128 -4.73 -36.27 -21.48
C SER A 1128 -5.96 -35.38 -21.34
N ASP A 1129 -7.12 -35.85 -21.77
CA ASP A 1129 -8.33 -35.03 -21.91
C ASP A 1129 -9.13 -34.94 -20.61
N TYR A 1130 -8.77 -35.75 -19.61
CA TYR A 1130 -9.51 -35.92 -18.35
C TYR A 1130 -8.62 -35.70 -17.11
N THR A 1131 -9.26 -35.46 -15.96
CA THR A 1131 -8.57 -35.29 -14.67
C THR A 1131 -8.00 -36.62 -14.18
N ALA A 1132 -6.87 -36.58 -13.47
CA ALA A 1132 -6.16 -37.79 -13.03
C ALA A 1132 -7.03 -38.71 -12.15
N ASP A 1133 -7.83 -38.13 -11.26
CA ASP A 1133 -8.67 -38.92 -10.34
C ASP A 1133 -9.81 -39.64 -11.07
N SER A 1134 -10.49 -38.94 -11.99
CA SER A 1134 -11.55 -39.57 -12.79
C SER A 1134 -11.00 -40.63 -13.75
N TRP A 1135 -9.78 -40.43 -14.26
CA TRP A 1135 -9.09 -41.38 -15.13
C TRP A 1135 -8.65 -42.65 -14.39
N LYS A 1136 -8.11 -42.51 -13.17
CA LYS A 1136 -7.71 -43.65 -12.32
C LYS A 1136 -8.90 -44.55 -11.97
N ALA A 1137 -10.07 -43.95 -11.74
CA ALA A 1137 -11.32 -44.69 -11.50
C ALA A 1137 -11.76 -45.51 -12.73
N LEU A 1138 -11.57 -44.98 -13.96
CA LEU A 1138 -11.81 -45.72 -15.20
C LEU A 1138 -10.86 -46.91 -15.36
N GLN A 1139 -9.57 -46.73 -15.05
CA GLN A 1139 -8.56 -47.79 -15.18
C GLN A 1139 -8.85 -48.98 -14.26
N LEU A 1140 -9.31 -48.72 -13.02
CA LEU A 1140 -9.71 -49.79 -12.09
C LEU A 1140 -10.93 -50.56 -12.60
N ALA A 1141 -11.94 -49.85 -13.15
CA ALA A 1141 -13.13 -50.49 -13.70
C ALA A 1141 -12.83 -51.31 -14.98
N LEU A 1142 -11.86 -50.89 -15.80
CA LEU A 1142 -11.39 -51.64 -16.96
C LEU A 1142 -10.73 -52.97 -16.57
N ALA A 1143 -9.87 -52.97 -15.54
CA ALA A 1143 -9.22 -54.19 -15.07
C ALA A 1143 -10.23 -55.23 -14.56
N GLU A 1144 -11.28 -54.79 -13.87
CA GLU A 1144 -12.38 -55.66 -13.44
C GLU A 1144 -13.21 -56.17 -14.63
N ALA A 1145 -13.46 -55.31 -15.64
CA ALA A 1145 -14.16 -55.68 -16.86
C ALA A 1145 -13.40 -56.72 -17.70
N ASP A 1146 -12.08 -56.56 -17.87
CA ASP A 1146 -11.24 -57.54 -18.57
C ASP A 1146 -11.20 -58.89 -17.83
N THR A 1147 -11.20 -58.87 -16.50
CA THR A 1147 -11.26 -60.08 -15.68
C THR A 1147 -12.61 -60.79 -15.88
N ALA A 1148 -13.73 -60.06 -15.80
CA ALA A 1148 -15.07 -60.63 -16.02
C ALA A 1148 -15.25 -61.16 -17.45
N LEU A 1149 -14.68 -60.48 -18.45
CA LEU A 1149 -14.70 -60.91 -19.85
C LEU A 1149 -13.86 -62.17 -20.09
N LYS A 1150 -12.73 -62.30 -19.39
CA LYS A 1150 -11.85 -63.47 -19.47
C LYS A 1150 -12.44 -64.68 -18.75
N GLU A 1151 -13.05 -64.48 -17.59
CA GLU A 1151 -13.58 -65.57 -16.77
C GLU A 1151 -14.96 -66.05 -17.22
N LYS A 1152 -15.81 -65.17 -17.79
CA LYS A 1152 -17.18 -65.46 -18.26
C LYS A 1152 -18.01 -66.29 -17.28
N LYS A 1153 -17.80 -66.05 -15.98
CA LYS A 1153 -18.22 -66.92 -14.89
C LYS A 1153 -19.74 -67.13 -14.86
N ASP A 1154 -20.50 -66.06 -15.01
CA ASP A 1154 -21.95 -66.03 -15.18
C ASP A 1154 -22.39 -64.64 -15.71
N GLN A 1155 -23.64 -64.54 -16.20
CA GLN A 1155 -24.17 -63.30 -16.78
C GLN A 1155 -24.24 -62.15 -15.79
N ASP A 1156 -24.54 -62.40 -14.52
CA ASP A 1156 -24.64 -61.35 -13.49
C ASP A 1156 -23.28 -60.71 -13.22
N THR A 1157 -22.21 -61.50 -13.27
CA THR A 1157 -20.83 -61.01 -13.13
C THR A 1157 -20.42 -60.15 -14.34
N VAL A 1158 -20.77 -60.58 -15.56
CA VAL A 1158 -20.52 -59.83 -16.81
C VAL A 1158 -21.34 -58.54 -16.85
N ASP A 1159 -22.61 -58.57 -16.46
CA ASP A 1159 -23.49 -57.41 -16.45
C ASP A 1159 -23.06 -56.38 -15.40
N LYS A 1160 -22.69 -56.81 -14.19
CA LYS A 1160 -22.17 -55.91 -13.13
C LYS A 1160 -20.85 -55.25 -13.53
N ALA A 1161 -19.96 -55.99 -14.17
CA ALA A 1161 -18.72 -55.44 -14.70
C ALA A 1161 -19.00 -54.41 -15.82
N THR A 1162 -19.97 -54.71 -16.68
CA THR A 1162 -20.42 -53.79 -17.75
C THR A 1162 -21.00 -52.49 -17.19
N GLU A 1163 -21.88 -52.58 -16.18
CA GLU A 1163 -22.47 -51.41 -15.52
C GLU A 1163 -21.41 -50.55 -14.81
N LYS A 1164 -20.50 -51.19 -14.08
CA LYS A 1164 -19.44 -50.49 -13.34
C LYS A 1164 -18.48 -49.76 -14.29
N LEU A 1165 -18.12 -50.39 -15.40
CA LEU A 1165 -17.31 -49.75 -16.45
C LEU A 1165 -18.05 -48.57 -17.11
N ASN A 1166 -19.31 -48.76 -17.51
CA ASN A 1166 -20.10 -47.67 -18.10
C ASN A 1166 -20.29 -46.49 -17.14
N LYS A 1167 -20.47 -46.76 -15.84
CA LYS A 1167 -20.56 -45.71 -14.81
C LYS A 1167 -19.24 -44.96 -14.66
N ALA A 1168 -18.10 -45.64 -14.71
CA ALA A 1168 -16.79 -45.01 -14.67
C ALA A 1168 -16.53 -44.14 -15.90
N ILE A 1169 -16.90 -44.60 -17.11
CA ILE A 1169 -16.86 -43.80 -18.34
C ILE A 1169 -17.73 -42.53 -18.21
N SER A 1170 -18.92 -42.67 -17.64
CA SER A 1170 -19.88 -41.56 -17.48
C SER A 1170 -19.43 -40.52 -16.44
N ALA A 1171 -18.60 -40.93 -15.48
CA ALA A 1171 -18.11 -40.08 -14.39
C ALA A 1171 -16.79 -39.37 -14.72
N LEU A 1172 -16.29 -39.49 -15.96
CA LEU A 1172 -15.07 -38.82 -16.40
C LEU A 1172 -15.26 -37.29 -16.46
N VAL A 1173 -14.28 -36.58 -15.91
CA VAL A 1173 -14.28 -35.11 -15.84
C VAL A 1173 -13.18 -34.57 -16.76
N LYS A 1174 -13.56 -33.76 -17.76
CA LYS A 1174 -12.60 -33.17 -18.72
C LYS A 1174 -11.72 -32.12 -18.07
N LYS A 1175 -10.46 -32.02 -18.54
CA LYS A 1175 -9.56 -30.91 -18.20
C LYS A 1175 -9.90 -29.70 -19.07
N ASP A 1176 -10.30 -28.58 -18.47
CA ASP A 1176 -10.62 -27.35 -19.22
C ASP A 1176 -9.37 -26.69 -19.83
N ALA A 1177 -9.48 -26.33 -21.11
CA ALA A 1177 -8.46 -25.63 -21.88
C ALA A 1177 -8.74 -24.12 -21.92
N GLY A 1178 -8.21 -23.40 -20.92
CA GLY A 1178 -7.72 -22.01 -20.97
C GLY A 1178 -8.68 -20.85 -21.25
N GLN A 1179 -8.67 -19.82 -20.38
CA GLN A 1179 -8.37 -18.45 -20.82
C GLN A 1179 -8.05 -17.46 -19.68
N LYS A 1180 -7.40 -16.38 -20.14
CA LYS A 1180 -6.62 -15.33 -19.47
C LYS A 1180 -7.46 -14.22 -18.81
N VAL A 1181 -6.95 -13.73 -17.67
CA VAL A 1181 -6.56 -12.32 -17.31
C VAL A 1181 -7.63 -11.19 -17.22
N ASN A 1182 -7.55 -10.50 -16.07
CA ASN A 1182 -7.86 -9.09 -15.72
C ASN A 1182 -9.28 -8.60 -15.40
N GLY A 1183 -9.40 -7.95 -14.23
CA GLY A 1183 -9.96 -6.59 -14.14
C GLY A 1183 -11.15 -6.35 -13.20
N THR A 1184 -10.84 -5.99 -11.95
CA THR A 1184 -11.44 -4.90 -11.14
C THR A 1184 -12.95 -4.79 -10.84
N ASN A 1185 -13.19 -4.51 -9.53
CA ASN A 1185 -14.20 -3.64 -8.91
C ASN A 1185 -15.66 -4.09 -8.72
N GLY A 1186 -16.18 -3.84 -7.51
CA GLY A 1186 -17.53 -3.30 -7.33
C GLY A 1186 -18.58 -4.16 -6.63
N THR A 1187 -18.45 -4.29 -5.30
CA THR A 1187 -19.46 -4.02 -4.26
C THR A 1187 -20.97 -4.23 -4.49
N THR A 1188 -21.62 -4.71 -3.40
CA THR A 1188 -22.99 -4.45 -2.86
C THR A 1188 -24.19 -5.36 -3.18
N GLY A 1189 -24.96 -5.65 -2.10
CA GLY A 1189 -26.43 -5.74 -2.09
C GLY A 1189 -27.03 -7.15 -2.27
N THR A 1190 -27.20 -8.00 -1.25
CA THR A 1190 -28.22 -8.01 -0.17
C THR A 1190 -29.68 -8.30 -0.60
N SER A 1191 -30.30 -9.23 0.17
CA SER A 1191 -31.75 -9.49 0.38
C SER A 1191 -32.46 -10.37 -0.67
N GLY A 1192 -33.38 -11.28 -0.34
CA GLY A 1192 -33.99 -11.73 0.91
C GLY A 1192 -34.66 -13.10 0.60
N LYS A 1193 -34.57 -14.12 1.46
CA LYS A 1193 -35.30 -14.34 2.71
C LYS A 1193 -36.79 -14.67 2.52
N SER A 1194 -37.17 -15.90 2.88
CA SER A 1194 -38.35 -16.32 3.65
C SER A 1194 -38.81 -17.69 3.13
N GLY A 1195 -39.10 -18.71 3.94
CA GLY A 1195 -39.20 -18.82 5.39
C GLY A 1195 -39.51 -20.29 5.71
N LYS A 1196 -38.96 -20.81 6.82
CA LYS A 1196 -39.69 -21.19 8.05
C LYS A 1196 -40.48 -22.50 7.90
N THR A 1197 -40.49 -23.47 8.83
CA THR A 1197 -40.18 -23.59 10.27
C THR A 1197 -40.53 -25.05 10.62
N GLY A 1198 -39.99 -25.76 11.60
CA GLY A 1198 -39.14 -25.45 12.74
C GLY A 1198 -39.45 -26.45 13.88
N SER A 1199 -38.58 -26.48 14.90
CA SER A 1199 -38.78 -26.99 16.27
C SER A 1199 -38.65 -28.52 16.49
N THR A 1200 -38.00 -29.08 17.53
CA THR A 1200 -37.30 -28.53 18.71
C THR A 1200 -36.51 -29.64 19.45
N LEU A 1201 -35.34 -29.27 20.01
CA LEU A 1201 -34.72 -29.59 21.33
C LEU A 1201 -34.48 -31.04 21.88
N ASN A 1202 -33.23 -31.16 22.41
CA ASN A 1202 -32.76 -31.80 23.66
C ASN A 1202 -32.70 -33.33 23.81
N THR A 1203 -31.51 -33.90 24.04
CA THR A 1203 -30.95 -34.30 25.37
C THR A 1203 -29.68 -35.18 25.27
N LYS A 1204 -28.96 -35.25 26.39
CA LYS A 1204 -27.62 -35.79 26.66
C LYS A 1204 -27.44 -37.32 26.57
N SER A 1205 -26.15 -37.68 26.39
CA SER A 1205 -25.38 -38.79 27.00
C SER A 1205 -25.45 -40.20 26.38
N GLY A 1206 -24.26 -40.82 26.25
CA GLY A 1206 -24.12 -42.26 26.49
C GLY A 1206 -23.24 -43.07 25.53
N LYS A 1207 -21.93 -43.09 25.80
CA LYS A 1207 -21.07 -44.28 25.92
C LYS A 1207 -20.72 -45.16 24.68
N ALA A 1208 -19.40 -45.36 24.59
CA ALA A 1208 -18.69 -46.61 24.25
C ALA A 1208 -18.63 -47.09 22.80
N ALA A 1209 -17.46 -46.92 22.18
CA ALA A 1209 -16.89 -47.89 21.25
C ALA A 1209 -15.60 -48.41 21.86
N LYS A 1210 -15.48 -49.72 22.02
CA LYS A 1210 -14.24 -50.42 22.34
C LYS A 1210 -14.11 -51.63 21.41
N THR A 1211 -12.88 -51.77 20.91
CA THR A 1211 -12.13 -52.98 20.54
C THR A 1211 -12.49 -53.77 19.30
N GLY A 1212 -11.49 -53.97 18.45
CA GLY A 1212 -11.38 -55.14 17.57
C GLY A 1212 -10.42 -54.98 16.40
N ASP A 1213 -9.12 -54.81 16.66
CA ASP A 1213 -8.06 -55.21 15.72
C ASP A 1213 -7.79 -56.72 15.91
N PRO A 1214 -7.25 -57.49 14.94
CA PRO A 1214 -5.79 -57.53 14.80
C PRO A 1214 -5.25 -57.74 13.35
N SER A 1215 -4.28 -56.89 12.98
CA SER A 1215 -2.90 -57.21 12.54
C SER A 1215 -2.57 -58.00 11.26
N SER A 1216 -1.45 -57.56 10.66
CA SER A 1216 -0.36 -58.30 9.98
C SER A 1216 -0.32 -58.15 8.45
N MET A 1217 0.51 -57.26 7.89
CA MET A 1217 1.95 -57.44 7.60
C MET A 1217 2.26 -58.67 6.72
N PHE A 1218 2.59 -58.42 5.45
CA PHE A 1218 3.69 -59.04 4.70
C PHE A 1218 4.08 -58.12 3.53
N ALA A 1219 5.38 -57.96 3.32
CA ALA A 1219 5.96 -56.99 2.40
C ALA A 1219 6.94 -57.69 1.42
N TRP A 1220 7.08 -57.09 0.23
CA TRP A 1220 8.11 -57.26 -0.82
C TRP A 1220 8.18 -58.59 -1.60
N LEU A 1221 8.29 -58.57 -2.95
CA LEU A 1221 9.52 -58.34 -3.73
C LEU A 1221 9.34 -58.52 -5.27
N GLY A 1222 10.03 -57.69 -6.06
CA GLY A 1222 10.56 -57.98 -7.42
C GLY A 1222 9.62 -57.74 -8.62
N LEU A 1223 10.05 -57.29 -9.81
CA LEU A 1223 11.37 -57.03 -10.39
C LEU A 1223 11.16 -56.28 -11.73
N ALA A 1224 12.25 -55.69 -12.25
CA ALA A 1224 12.40 -55.03 -13.56
C ALA A 1224 11.98 -55.91 -14.76
N VAL A 1225 11.86 -55.42 -16.01
CA VAL A 1225 12.95 -55.30 -17.00
C VAL A 1225 12.55 -54.41 -18.20
N THR A 1226 13.62 -53.81 -18.75
CA THR A 1226 13.92 -52.81 -19.79
C THR A 1226 13.42 -52.98 -21.24
N SER A 1227 13.45 -51.87 -22.00
CA SER A 1227 14.07 -51.78 -23.35
C SER A 1227 14.35 -50.30 -23.75
N LEU A 1228 15.61 -49.85 -23.85
CA LEU A 1228 16.39 -49.57 -25.09
C LEU A 1228 15.72 -48.55 -26.05
N GLY A 1229 16.32 -47.47 -26.56
CA GLY A 1229 17.69 -46.95 -26.58
C GLY A 1229 17.82 -45.71 -27.51
N ALA A 1230 19.07 -45.27 -27.74
CA ALA A 1230 19.57 -44.23 -28.67
C ALA A 1230 19.33 -42.75 -28.27
N GLY A 1231 20.27 -41.81 -28.37
CA GLY A 1231 21.64 -41.82 -28.84
C GLY A 1231 22.13 -40.36 -29.03
N ILE A 1232 23.38 -40.10 -28.62
CA ILE A 1232 24.39 -39.23 -29.26
C ILE A 1232 24.14 -37.70 -29.35
N GLY A 1233 25.06 -36.95 -28.71
CA GLY A 1233 25.62 -35.66 -29.18
C GLY A 1233 24.93 -34.40 -28.63
N GLY A 1234 25.60 -33.36 -28.14
CA GLY A 1234 27.02 -33.05 -28.08
C GLY A 1234 27.19 -31.65 -27.46
N PHE A 1235 28.26 -31.51 -26.69
CA PHE A 1235 28.83 -30.31 -26.08
C PHE A 1235 28.94 -29.09 -27.03
N SER A 1236 28.68 -27.87 -26.52
CA SER A 1236 29.77 -26.91 -26.19
C SER A 1236 29.28 -25.55 -25.68
N LEU A 1237 29.98 -25.10 -24.63
CA LEU A 1237 29.96 -23.80 -23.98
C LEU A 1237 30.47 -22.65 -24.88
N LYS A 1238 30.02 -21.41 -24.62
CA LYS A 1238 30.91 -20.25 -24.33
C LYS A 1238 30.17 -18.98 -23.86
N ARG A 1239 30.32 -18.69 -22.57
CA ARG A 1239 30.82 -17.46 -21.87
C ARG A 1239 30.79 -16.06 -22.54
N LYS A 1240 30.37 -15.08 -21.70
CA LYS A 1240 30.65 -13.60 -21.66
C LYS A 1240 29.99 -12.76 -22.78
N LYS A 1241 29.41 -11.57 -22.57
CA LYS A 1241 29.89 -10.40 -21.79
C LYS A 1241 28.75 -9.35 -21.63
N ARG A 1242 28.93 -8.47 -20.64
CA ARG A 1242 28.37 -7.14 -20.29
C ARG A 1242 27.74 -6.24 -21.38
N GLU A 1243 26.94 -5.30 -20.84
CA GLU A 1243 26.69 -3.88 -21.18
C GLU A 1243 25.42 -3.49 -21.97
N ASP A 1244 24.68 -2.60 -21.30
CA ASP A 1244 23.98 -1.38 -21.73
C ASP A 1244 22.60 -1.39 -22.44
N GLU A 1245 21.74 -0.53 -21.85
CA GLU A 1245 20.72 0.38 -22.44
C GLU A 1245 19.61 -0.19 -23.33
N GLU A 1246 18.38 -0.24 -22.80
CA GLU A 1246 17.27 0.70 -23.11
C GLU A 1246 16.13 0.58 -22.09
#